data_AF-A0AAF0AU91-F1
#
_entry.id   AF-A0AAF0AU91-F1
#
_cell.length_a   1.000
_cell.length_b   1.000
_cell.length_c   1.000
_cell.angle_alpha   90.00
_cell.angle_beta   90.00
_cell.angle_gamma   90.00
#
_symmetry.space_group_name_H-M   'P 1'
#
loop_
_entity.id
_entity.type
_entity.pdbx_description
1 polymer ?
#
loop_
_entity_poly.entity_id
_entity_poly.type
_entity_poly.pdbx_seq_one_letter_code
_entity_poly.pdbx_strand_id
1 'polypeptide(L)'
;MAKTASSLAFSAQYVAIIHSVFSLAAFVIPLGLTLYYHYHEVVKNEFFSYPDEWFPSVSATIGDWYPERAAFQYLIALTATPRLLALLLWLSVTGSKKPSAVITTFIGVLRTALCGGWVYVTSTDDHNMHDVFMISYLLTNIPWFILTSKYSPPNANAYRVRKCGSFLFVGTIFPLIYWYIQHKFKRIPGAYTIYAFLEWSLIFWDVLFDSALYFDFQPLRLNFHVADNSIKSISSDIVPKSQGEDNQYTYAKAASSSLKKTGEDKSVCSKTHILSSFIQFSSETYLAYIFWSVLTSMGLLIWYFPLWHMGISGYEASILVELSPFLLAIPFVKKLTFGAPLVPLSLTLVGVAAYLVTDPVYRLFTVAFAVFNGCLGWSSLLSSSKHSPVLLERRITTFLLGLIASSVAKYSFFSNNPIWPILNESNGGRQPVALVFGVLATLGFALCSSGSKNSQTSSPENGKNPSFASIFGLGSTLFALHTLLCDSTILISWSWDGYPIKGPQAYPHGAVSIIVALLAIVVAPRLYRSFSFMLFGFVASCAGSYVFYLKHGWQSYLGGLVLSSYVLISAFPSFRFAVSSSPAKIFGGGFLVYSLYSFAHVWVVAYEFVPGGFMLREKTSYLLIALAVGLFCQLLGYSSFSSKKHPAGINANAEETHAIKRGFKKSIVLAACLGFMAIKYAIMYKPPYDYTPYHPDEKVFTAGIWTIHFGLDDYMWAAEHRIRDVVRDIELDVFGLLESDTQRLIMGFRDLTQLLSHDLGMYSDYGPGPDKHTWGAALFSKFPIVNSTHHLLPSPYGELAPAIHATLDVYGELIDVIVSHNGQYENALDRQLQSTELSRIMKESTRPLVFLGYVVSNAGEEPHTILTRNNGMLDIEPADFDRWCQYILYRGVKRIGYARLHRSTVTDTELQTGKFQVTSNLGANIRIASENIPETHRYPTKFEGTGVNGHYYDNNQVIHEPWYYD
;
A
#
# COMPACT_ATOMS: atom_id res chain seq x y z
N MET A 1 47.99 -24.44 14.38
CA MET A 1 46.57 -24.78 14.60
C MET A 1 45.74 -24.15 13.48
N ALA A 2 45.25 -24.96 12.55
CA ALA A 2 44.54 -24.53 11.35
C ALA A 2 43.12 -24.03 11.69
N LYS A 3 42.76 -22.83 11.18
CA LYS A 3 41.39 -22.29 11.24
C LYS A 3 40.47 -23.13 10.37
N THR A 4 39.50 -23.79 10.98
CA THR A 4 38.40 -24.47 10.29
C THR A 4 37.45 -23.41 9.70
N ALA A 5 37.37 -23.35 8.37
CA ALA A 5 36.34 -22.59 7.67
C ALA A 5 34.95 -23.21 7.94
N SER A 6 33.98 -22.40 8.38
CA SER A 6 32.62 -22.86 8.66
C SER A 6 31.82 -23.05 7.37
N SER A 7 32.01 -24.19 6.68
CA SER A 7 31.15 -24.60 5.57
C SER A 7 29.81 -25.09 6.10
N LEU A 8 28.72 -24.43 5.71
CA LEU A 8 27.36 -24.94 5.97
C LEU A 8 27.04 -25.99 4.90
N ALA A 9 26.95 -27.25 5.31
CA ALA A 9 26.68 -28.38 4.44
C ALA A 9 25.26 -28.90 4.68
N PHE A 10 24.40 -28.85 3.67
CA PHE A 10 23.08 -29.51 3.71
C PHE A 10 23.06 -30.73 2.81
N SER A 11 22.31 -31.75 3.19
CA SER A 11 22.08 -32.90 2.32
C SER A 11 21.24 -32.47 1.12
N ALA A 12 21.68 -32.79 -0.10
CA ALA A 12 20.89 -32.49 -1.30
C ALA A 12 19.56 -33.27 -1.35
N GLN A 13 19.40 -34.30 -0.50
CA GLN A 13 18.17 -35.06 -0.33
C GLN A 13 16.96 -34.19 0.06
N TYR A 14 17.19 -33.08 0.78
CA TYR A 14 16.09 -32.17 1.15
C TYR A 14 15.41 -31.57 -0.07
N VAL A 15 16.13 -31.35 -1.18
CA VAL A 15 15.53 -30.84 -2.42
C VAL A 15 14.53 -31.85 -3.00
N ALA A 16 14.89 -33.15 -3.01
CA ALA A 16 13.98 -34.20 -3.47
C ALA A 16 12.77 -34.38 -2.56
N ILE A 17 12.94 -34.26 -1.24
CA ILE A 17 11.83 -34.31 -0.27
C ILE A 17 10.89 -33.12 -0.49
N ILE A 18 11.42 -31.91 -0.55
CA ILE A 18 10.64 -30.67 -0.73
C ILE A 18 9.85 -30.75 -2.04
N HIS A 19 10.50 -31.14 -3.14
CA HIS A 19 9.82 -31.36 -4.42
C HIS A 19 8.65 -32.35 -4.30
N SER A 20 8.88 -33.52 -3.70
CA SER A 20 7.86 -34.58 -3.62
C SER A 20 6.69 -34.18 -2.73
N VAL A 21 6.96 -33.49 -1.61
CA VAL A 21 5.93 -33.00 -0.68
C VAL A 21 5.08 -31.91 -1.32
N PHE A 22 5.70 -30.92 -1.96
CA PHE A 22 4.93 -29.87 -2.64
C PHE A 22 4.16 -30.40 -3.84
N SER A 23 4.73 -31.35 -4.60
CA SER A 23 4.01 -32.03 -5.69
C SER A 23 2.76 -32.74 -5.18
N LEU A 24 2.85 -33.52 -4.09
CA LEU A 24 1.67 -34.19 -3.51
C LEU A 24 0.66 -33.19 -2.93
N ALA A 25 1.14 -32.18 -2.21
CA ALA A 25 0.29 -31.14 -1.63
C ALA A 25 -0.50 -30.41 -2.72
N ALA A 26 0.13 -30.15 -3.87
CA ALA A 26 -0.51 -29.51 -5.00
C ALA A 26 -1.74 -30.27 -5.49
N PHE A 27 -1.78 -31.60 -5.43
CA PHE A 27 -2.95 -32.36 -5.88
C PHE A 27 -3.93 -32.70 -4.74
N VAL A 28 -3.44 -33.00 -3.53
CA VAL A 28 -4.29 -33.41 -2.40
C VAL A 28 -5.09 -32.24 -1.81
N ILE A 29 -4.50 -31.05 -1.72
CA ILE A 29 -5.17 -29.88 -1.11
C ILE A 29 -6.34 -29.42 -1.99
N PRO A 30 -6.19 -29.19 -3.31
CA PRO A 30 -7.30 -28.84 -4.19
C PRO A 30 -8.38 -29.92 -4.25
N LEU A 31 -8.03 -31.22 -4.20
CA LEU A 31 -9.03 -32.28 -4.10
C LEU A 31 -9.87 -32.15 -2.83
N GLY A 32 -9.25 -31.90 -1.68
CA GLY A 32 -9.96 -31.67 -0.43
C GLY A 32 -10.89 -30.44 -0.47
N LEU A 33 -10.42 -29.35 -1.08
CA LEU A 33 -11.23 -28.14 -1.27
C LEU A 33 -12.41 -28.38 -2.23
N THR A 34 -12.14 -29.07 -3.34
CA THR A 34 -13.13 -29.44 -4.36
C THR A 34 -14.25 -30.28 -3.78
N LEU A 35 -13.91 -31.32 -3.01
CA LEU A 35 -14.89 -32.19 -2.35
C LEU A 35 -15.69 -31.46 -1.26
N TYR A 36 -15.20 -30.33 -0.75
CA TYR A 36 -15.87 -29.54 0.28
C TYR A 36 -16.77 -28.44 -0.30
N TYR A 37 -16.31 -27.69 -1.30
CA TYR A 37 -17.01 -26.52 -1.84
C TYR A 37 -17.88 -26.83 -3.07
N HIS A 38 -17.42 -27.68 -3.99
CA HIS A 38 -18.00 -27.82 -5.33
C HIS A 38 -18.23 -29.29 -5.74
N TYR A 39 -18.58 -30.15 -4.79
CA TYR A 39 -18.67 -31.60 -5.01
C TYR A 39 -19.63 -32.00 -6.15
N HIS A 40 -20.82 -31.41 -6.23
CA HIS A 40 -21.81 -31.81 -7.24
C HIS A 40 -21.46 -31.28 -8.64
N GLU A 41 -20.79 -30.14 -8.68
CA GLU A 41 -20.37 -29.44 -9.88
C GLU A 41 -19.20 -30.17 -10.56
N VAL A 42 -18.23 -30.68 -9.79
CA VAL A 42 -17.01 -31.31 -10.33
C VAL A 42 -17.14 -32.80 -10.65
N VAL A 43 -18.10 -33.52 -10.04
CA VAL A 43 -18.37 -34.93 -10.40
C VAL A 43 -19.27 -35.06 -11.63
N LYS A 44 -19.87 -33.95 -12.07
CA LYS A 44 -20.68 -33.91 -13.29
C LYS A 44 -19.80 -34.00 -14.52
N ASN A 45 -20.12 -34.94 -15.42
CA ASN A 45 -19.52 -35.02 -16.74
C ASN A 45 -20.53 -34.59 -17.82
N GLU A 46 -20.16 -34.75 -19.10
CA GLU A 46 -20.98 -34.35 -20.26
C GLU A 46 -22.33 -35.08 -20.35
N PHE A 47 -22.45 -36.29 -19.78
CA PHE A 47 -23.61 -37.17 -19.94
C PHE A 47 -24.32 -37.52 -18.62
N PHE A 48 -23.60 -37.58 -17.51
CA PHE A 48 -24.08 -38.07 -16.22
C PHE A 48 -23.59 -37.17 -15.06
N SER A 49 -24.29 -37.24 -13.94
CA SER A 49 -23.96 -36.55 -12.69
C SER A 49 -24.12 -37.50 -11.51
N TYR A 50 -23.91 -37.01 -10.29
CA TYR A 50 -24.29 -37.75 -9.08
C TYR A 50 -25.76 -38.20 -9.15
N PRO A 51 -26.11 -39.46 -8.80
CA PRO A 51 -25.29 -40.45 -8.09
C PRO A 51 -24.48 -41.41 -8.98
N ASP A 52 -24.66 -41.38 -10.31
CA ASP A 52 -23.97 -42.30 -11.22
C ASP A 52 -22.46 -42.01 -11.25
N GLU A 53 -22.10 -40.73 -11.21
CA GLU A 53 -20.72 -40.26 -11.11
C GLU A 53 -20.50 -39.58 -9.76
N TRP A 54 -19.48 -40.02 -9.03
CA TRP A 54 -19.29 -39.66 -7.61
C TRP A 54 -17.84 -39.36 -7.24
N PHE A 55 -16.90 -39.41 -8.19
CA PHE A 55 -15.53 -38.96 -7.97
C PHE A 55 -15.01 -38.11 -9.14
N PRO A 56 -14.39 -36.94 -8.89
CA PRO A 56 -13.98 -36.02 -9.94
C PRO A 56 -12.64 -36.42 -10.59
N SER A 57 -12.51 -36.12 -11.88
CA SER A 57 -11.23 -36.20 -12.60
C SER A 57 -10.22 -35.18 -12.08
N VAL A 58 -8.93 -35.39 -12.38
CA VAL A 58 -7.84 -34.45 -12.03
C VAL A 58 -8.11 -33.10 -12.67
N SER A 59 -8.46 -33.07 -13.97
CA SER A 59 -8.72 -31.84 -14.71
C SER A 59 -9.91 -31.05 -14.14
N ALA A 60 -11.03 -31.71 -13.82
CA ALA A 60 -12.18 -31.04 -13.20
C ALA A 60 -11.86 -30.48 -11.81
N THR A 61 -11.01 -31.18 -11.04
CA THR A 61 -10.61 -30.77 -9.69
C THR A 61 -9.77 -29.49 -9.68
N ILE A 62 -8.96 -29.27 -10.73
CA ILE A 62 -7.94 -28.20 -10.72
C ILE A 62 -8.18 -27.10 -11.77
N GLY A 63 -9.15 -27.29 -12.67
CA GLY A 63 -9.37 -26.41 -13.82
C GLY A 63 -10.59 -25.50 -13.71
N ASP A 64 -11.59 -25.87 -12.91
CA ASP A 64 -12.95 -25.36 -13.15
C ASP A 64 -13.40 -24.30 -12.14
N TRP A 65 -13.02 -24.41 -10.86
CA TRP A 65 -13.62 -23.62 -9.77
C TRP A 65 -12.60 -22.94 -8.85
N TYR A 66 -13.00 -21.82 -8.26
CA TYR A 66 -12.26 -21.13 -7.19
C TYR A 66 -12.84 -21.55 -5.83
N PRO A 67 -12.02 -21.87 -4.80
CA PRO A 67 -10.59 -21.56 -4.66
C PRO A 67 -9.58 -22.64 -5.11
N GLU A 68 -10.04 -23.85 -5.41
CA GLU A 68 -9.21 -25.04 -5.72
C GLU A 68 -8.27 -24.83 -6.92
N ARG A 69 -8.73 -24.21 -8.01
CA ARG A 69 -7.88 -23.85 -9.16
C ARG A 69 -6.71 -22.97 -8.73
N ALA A 70 -6.99 -21.92 -7.94
CA ALA A 70 -5.95 -21.02 -7.46
C ALA A 70 -4.98 -21.75 -6.53
N ALA A 71 -5.50 -22.54 -5.57
CA ALA A 71 -4.67 -23.33 -4.66
C ALA A 71 -3.74 -24.29 -5.41
N PHE A 72 -4.22 -24.96 -6.45
CA PHE A 72 -3.42 -25.82 -7.33
C PHE A 72 -2.29 -25.06 -8.01
N GLN A 73 -2.63 -23.96 -8.69
CA GLN A 73 -1.67 -23.14 -9.44
C GLN A 73 -0.58 -22.56 -8.54
N TYR A 74 -0.93 -22.09 -7.33
CA TYR A 74 0.05 -21.61 -6.35
C TYR A 74 0.99 -22.72 -5.87
N LEU A 75 0.47 -23.90 -5.54
CA LEU A 75 1.29 -25.01 -5.03
C LEU A 75 2.19 -25.61 -6.12
N ILE A 76 1.72 -25.69 -7.36
CA ILE A 76 2.57 -26.07 -8.51
C ILE A 76 3.66 -25.02 -8.78
N ALA A 77 3.35 -23.72 -8.70
CA ALA A 77 4.35 -22.66 -8.82
C ALA A 77 5.46 -22.80 -7.76
N LEU A 78 5.10 -23.10 -6.51
CA LEU A 78 6.05 -23.36 -5.43
C LEU A 78 6.88 -24.62 -5.68
N THR A 79 6.34 -25.62 -6.38
CA THR A 79 7.03 -26.87 -6.76
C THR A 79 8.07 -26.66 -7.86
N ALA A 80 7.91 -25.63 -8.71
CA ALA A 80 8.77 -25.38 -9.86
C ALA A 80 10.24 -25.14 -9.48
N THR A 81 10.49 -24.38 -8.41
CA THR A 81 11.88 -24.09 -7.96
C THR A 81 12.60 -25.35 -7.46
N PRO A 82 12.03 -26.14 -6.52
CA PRO A 82 12.58 -27.45 -6.15
C PRO A 82 12.76 -28.40 -7.35
N ARG A 83 11.84 -28.39 -8.32
CA ARG A 83 11.92 -29.23 -9.53
C ARG A 83 13.16 -28.90 -10.36
N LEU A 84 13.34 -27.64 -10.74
CA LEU A 84 14.48 -27.21 -11.56
C LEU A 84 15.81 -27.43 -10.83
N LEU A 85 15.83 -27.21 -9.51
CA LEU A 85 17.00 -27.51 -8.70
C LEU A 85 17.32 -29.00 -8.67
N ALA A 86 16.31 -29.87 -8.55
CA ALA A 86 16.50 -31.32 -8.61
C ALA A 86 17.09 -31.77 -9.96
N LEU A 87 16.62 -31.20 -11.07
CA LEU A 87 17.16 -31.48 -12.41
C LEU A 87 18.64 -31.06 -12.54
N LEU A 88 18.99 -29.89 -12.00
CA LEU A 88 20.36 -29.39 -11.99
C LEU A 88 21.29 -30.25 -11.12
N LEU A 89 20.80 -30.69 -9.95
CA LEU A 89 21.53 -31.61 -9.09
C LEU A 89 21.73 -32.96 -9.76
N TRP A 90 20.68 -33.50 -10.39
CA TRP A 90 20.76 -34.76 -11.13
C TRP A 90 21.78 -34.70 -12.29
N LEU A 91 21.80 -33.59 -13.05
CA LEU A 91 22.81 -33.35 -14.10
C LEU A 91 24.23 -33.31 -13.50
N SER A 92 24.37 -32.68 -12.33
CA SER A 92 25.64 -32.55 -11.62
C SER A 92 26.17 -33.91 -11.13
N VAL A 93 25.30 -34.80 -10.65
CA VAL A 93 25.70 -36.16 -10.21
C VAL A 93 26.07 -37.04 -11.41
N THR A 94 25.26 -36.99 -12.48
CA THR A 94 25.40 -37.90 -13.63
C THR A 94 26.57 -37.50 -14.55
N GLY A 95 26.92 -36.21 -14.52
CA GLY A 95 28.05 -35.61 -15.22
C GLY A 95 27.62 -34.80 -16.44
N SER A 96 27.75 -33.47 -16.36
CA SER A 96 27.35 -32.52 -17.41
C SER A 96 28.09 -32.66 -18.74
N LYS A 97 29.21 -33.38 -18.77
CA LYS A 97 29.99 -33.66 -19.99
C LYS A 97 29.42 -34.80 -20.84
N LYS A 98 28.46 -35.57 -20.33
CA LYS A 98 27.84 -36.66 -21.09
C LYS A 98 26.64 -36.13 -21.88
N PRO A 99 26.61 -36.25 -23.22
CA PRO A 99 25.47 -35.80 -24.03
C PRO A 99 24.15 -36.42 -23.58
N SER A 100 24.16 -37.70 -23.17
CA SER A 100 22.98 -38.39 -22.66
C SER A 100 22.41 -37.78 -21.37
N ALA A 101 23.26 -37.30 -20.47
CA ALA A 101 22.83 -36.61 -19.25
C ALA A 101 22.17 -35.27 -19.57
N VAL A 102 22.78 -34.48 -20.46
CA VAL A 102 22.23 -33.19 -20.92
C VAL A 102 20.88 -33.39 -21.61
N ILE A 103 20.76 -34.38 -22.51
CA ILE A 103 19.50 -34.71 -23.19
C ILE A 103 18.42 -35.11 -22.18
N THR A 104 18.78 -35.91 -21.16
CA THR A 104 17.82 -36.37 -20.14
C THR A 104 17.35 -35.18 -19.29
N THR A 105 18.26 -34.29 -18.89
CA THR A 105 17.91 -33.06 -18.17
C THR A 105 17.04 -32.13 -19.03
N PHE A 106 17.33 -31.99 -20.32
CA PHE A 106 16.49 -31.23 -21.25
C PHE A 106 15.08 -31.80 -21.32
N ILE A 107 14.92 -33.12 -21.43
CA ILE A 107 13.61 -33.79 -21.37
C ILE A 107 12.91 -33.50 -20.04
N GLY A 108 13.64 -33.49 -18.91
CA GLY A 108 13.09 -33.11 -17.60
C GLY A 108 12.59 -31.67 -17.54
N VAL A 109 13.33 -30.73 -18.16
CA VAL A 109 12.92 -29.32 -18.26
C VAL A 109 11.70 -29.18 -19.18
N LEU A 110 11.70 -29.86 -20.33
CA LEU A 110 10.56 -29.90 -21.25
C LEU A 110 9.30 -30.45 -20.56
N ARG A 111 9.41 -31.56 -19.83
CA ARG A 111 8.31 -32.10 -18.99
C ARG A 111 7.79 -31.07 -17.99
N THR A 112 8.70 -30.34 -17.35
CA THR A 112 8.32 -29.30 -16.37
C THR A 112 7.57 -28.15 -17.05
N ALA A 113 8.00 -27.74 -18.24
CA ALA A 113 7.33 -26.71 -19.03
C ALA A 113 5.96 -27.18 -19.56
N LEU A 114 5.87 -28.41 -20.06
CA LEU A 114 4.60 -29.02 -20.50
C LEU A 114 3.61 -29.15 -19.34
N CYS A 115 4.11 -29.50 -18.15
CA CYS A 115 3.31 -29.49 -16.92
C CYS A 115 2.75 -28.10 -16.62
N GLY A 116 3.60 -27.06 -16.64
CA GLY A 116 3.14 -25.68 -16.52
C GLY A 116 2.10 -25.31 -17.60
N GLY A 117 2.29 -25.78 -18.83
CA GLY A 117 1.37 -25.56 -19.95
C GLY A 117 -0.06 -26.00 -19.64
N TRP A 118 -0.28 -27.26 -19.24
CA TRP A 118 -1.64 -27.75 -18.94
C TRP A 118 -2.17 -27.30 -17.57
N VAL A 119 -1.30 -26.81 -16.67
CA VAL A 119 -1.70 -26.22 -15.38
C VAL A 119 -2.25 -24.80 -15.52
N TYR A 120 -1.63 -23.99 -16.39
CA TYR A 120 -2.00 -22.58 -16.57
C TYR A 120 -2.92 -22.34 -17.76
N VAL A 121 -2.91 -23.21 -18.76
CA VAL A 121 -3.95 -23.28 -19.79
C VAL A 121 -4.94 -24.35 -19.35
N THR A 122 -5.98 -23.97 -18.62
CA THR A 122 -6.97 -24.92 -18.08
C THR A 122 -7.92 -25.41 -19.17
N SER A 123 -8.58 -26.54 -18.92
CA SER A 123 -9.62 -27.09 -19.80
C SER A 123 -10.79 -26.16 -20.04
N THR A 124 -11.03 -25.22 -19.12
CA THR A 124 -12.02 -24.13 -19.20
C THR A 124 -11.56 -22.97 -20.08
N ASP A 125 -10.27 -22.63 -20.07
CA ASP A 125 -9.72 -21.50 -20.82
C ASP A 125 -9.49 -21.85 -22.30
N ASP A 126 -8.85 -23.00 -22.58
CA ASP A 126 -8.67 -23.55 -23.92
C ASP A 126 -8.50 -25.08 -23.86
N HIS A 127 -9.58 -25.79 -24.14
CA HIS A 127 -9.64 -27.25 -24.08
C HIS A 127 -8.60 -27.94 -25.00
N ASN A 128 -8.38 -27.40 -26.20
CA ASN A 128 -7.50 -28.00 -27.19
C ASN A 128 -6.04 -27.87 -26.78
N MET A 129 -5.64 -26.67 -26.34
CA MET A 129 -4.27 -26.44 -25.89
C MET A 129 -3.96 -27.17 -24.58
N HIS A 130 -4.93 -27.24 -23.66
CA HIS A 130 -4.82 -28.04 -22.43
C HIS A 130 -4.50 -29.51 -22.74
N ASP A 131 -5.28 -30.14 -23.62
CA ASP A 131 -5.08 -31.54 -24.00
C ASP A 131 -3.74 -31.77 -24.71
N VAL A 132 -3.32 -30.85 -25.59
CA VAL A 132 -2.02 -30.94 -26.27
C VAL A 132 -0.88 -30.94 -25.25
N PHE A 133 -0.91 -30.03 -24.27
CA PHE A 133 0.11 -29.97 -23.22
C PHE A 133 0.08 -31.20 -22.31
N MET A 134 -1.10 -31.68 -21.93
CA MET A 134 -1.26 -32.88 -21.09
C MET A 134 -0.78 -34.15 -21.79
N ILE A 135 -1.17 -34.40 -23.04
CA ILE A 135 -0.73 -35.56 -23.81
C ILE A 135 0.78 -35.50 -24.05
N SER A 136 1.30 -34.32 -24.40
CA SER A 136 2.75 -34.13 -24.58
C SER A 136 3.52 -34.39 -23.29
N TYR A 137 2.97 -33.99 -22.14
CA TYR A 137 3.52 -34.31 -20.82
C TYR A 137 3.56 -35.82 -20.58
N LEU A 138 2.44 -36.53 -20.79
CA LEU A 138 2.36 -37.98 -20.61
C LEU A 138 3.32 -38.74 -21.54
N LEU A 139 3.44 -38.33 -22.81
CA LEU A 139 4.36 -38.96 -23.77
C LEU A 139 5.82 -38.74 -23.39
N THR A 140 6.17 -37.56 -22.87
CA THR A 140 7.55 -37.25 -22.45
C THR A 140 7.96 -37.98 -21.15
N ASN A 141 7.02 -38.58 -20.41
CA ASN A 141 7.32 -39.46 -19.26
C ASN A 141 8.05 -40.74 -19.69
N ILE A 142 7.76 -41.29 -20.87
CA ILE A 142 8.39 -42.53 -21.37
C ILE A 142 9.91 -42.37 -21.55
N PRO A 143 10.40 -41.40 -22.35
CA PRO A 143 11.84 -41.19 -22.46
C PRO A 143 12.46 -40.76 -21.13
N TRP A 144 11.75 -40.01 -20.28
CA TRP A 144 12.21 -39.68 -18.94
C TRP A 144 12.45 -40.93 -18.07
N PHE A 145 11.49 -41.84 -17.98
CA PHE A 145 11.62 -43.04 -17.16
C PHE A 145 12.78 -43.92 -17.62
N ILE A 146 12.94 -44.09 -18.94
CA ILE A 146 14.01 -44.90 -19.53
C ILE A 146 15.38 -44.28 -19.27
N LEU A 147 15.54 -43.00 -19.63
CA LEU A 147 16.83 -42.32 -19.58
C LEU A 147 17.28 -42.07 -18.14
N THR A 148 16.37 -41.63 -17.27
CA THR A 148 16.67 -41.42 -15.86
C THR A 148 17.00 -42.74 -15.16
N SER A 149 16.28 -43.84 -15.43
CA SER A 149 16.61 -45.14 -14.84
C SER A 149 17.94 -45.71 -15.33
N LYS A 150 18.32 -45.44 -16.59
CA LYS A 150 19.56 -45.94 -17.20
C LYS A 150 20.80 -45.16 -16.76
N TYR A 151 20.70 -43.83 -16.63
CA TYR A 151 21.85 -42.96 -16.40
C TYR A 151 22.02 -42.48 -14.97
N SER A 152 21.04 -42.70 -14.09
CA SER A 152 21.19 -42.36 -12.68
C SER A 152 22.25 -43.21 -11.97
N PRO A 153 22.80 -42.74 -10.84
CA PRO A 153 23.78 -43.50 -10.04
C PRO A 153 23.26 -44.89 -9.65
N PRO A 154 24.13 -45.92 -9.62
CA PRO A 154 23.74 -47.26 -9.24
C PRO A 154 23.33 -47.30 -7.75
N ASN A 155 22.02 -47.40 -7.49
CA ASN A 155 21.46 -47.58 -6.15
C ASN A 155 20.29 -48.56 -6.20
N ALA A 156 20.35 -49.64 -5.42
CA ALA A 156 19.35 -50.70 -5.43
C ALA A 156 17.96 -50.24 -5.01
N ASN A 157 17.86 -49.31 -4.06
CA ASN A 157 16.59 -48.76 -3.59
C ASN A 157 15.98 -47.80 -4.62
N ALA A 158 16.81 -46.93 -5.22
CA ALA A 158 16.38 -46.04 -6.30
C ALA A 158 15.83 -46.84 -7.49
N TYR A 159 16.54 -47.91 -7.87
CA TYR A 159 16.12 -48.80 -8.95
C TYR A 159 14.79 -49.49 -8.66
N ARG A 160 14.57 -49.99 -7.43
CA ARG A 160 13.28 -50.61 -7.04
C ARG A 160 12.13 -49.61 -7.14
N VAL A 161 12.30 -48.39 -6.62
CA VAL A 161 11.26 -47.34 -6.65
C VAL A 161 10.95 -46.93 -8.09
N ARG A 162 11.98 -46.68 -8.91
CA ARG A 162 11.81 -46.34 -10.34
C ARG A 162 11.14 -47.46 -11.13
N LYS A 163 11.55 -48.70 -10.93
CA LYS A 163 10.95 -49.86 -11.59
C LYS A 163 9.48 -49.99 -11.20
N CYS A 164 9.17 -49.83 -9.91
CA CYS A 164 7.79 -49.86 -9.42
C CYS A 164 6.95 -48.72 -10.03
N GLY A 165 7.39 -47.47 -9.88
CA GLY A 165 6.66 -46.29 -10.38
C GLY A 165 6.46 -46.31 -11.89
N SER A 166 7.50 -46.61 -12.67
CA SER A 166 7.38 -46.68 -14.14
C SER A 166 6.52 -47.84 -14.62
N PHE A 167 6.61 -49.01 -13.98
CA PHE A 167 5.77 -50.17 -14.31
C PHE A 167 4.30 -49.90 -13.99
N LEU A 168 4.00 -49.33 -12.81
CA LEU A 168 2.64 -48.97 -12.42
C LEU A 168 2.09 -47.86 -13.32
N PHE A 169 2.88 -46.83 -13.62
CA PHE A 169 2.48 -45.75 -14.53
C PHE A 169 2.08 -46.31 -15.91
N VAL A 170 2.97 -47.06 -16.56
CA VAL A 170 2.70 -47.64 -17.89
C VAL A 170 1.56 -48.66 -17.82
N GLY A 171 1.50 -49.47 -16.75
CA GLY A 171 0.43 -50.44 -16.53
C GLY A 171 -0.96 -49.79 -16.39
N THR A 172 -1.04 -48.62 -15.74
CA THR A 172 -2.29 -47.86 -15.55
C THR A 172 -2.79 -47.20 -16.84
N ILE A 173 -1.93 -46.90 -17.82
CA ILE A 173 -2.35 -46.31 -19.11
C ILE A 173 -3.34 -47.20 -19.87
N PHE A 174 -3.15 -48.53 -19.87
CA PHE A 174 -4.04 -49.45 -20.60
C PHE A 174 -5.49 -49.45 -20.07
N PRO A 175 -5.75 -49.67 -18.77
CA PRO A 175 -7.11 -49.55 -18.24
C PRO A 175 -7.64 -48.11 -18.32
N LEU A 176 -6.79 -47.08 -18.21
CA LEU A 176 -7.21 -45.69 -18.37
C LEU A 176 -7.82 -45.46 -19.75
N ILE A 177 -7.14 -45.88 -20.82
CA ILE A 177 -7.65 -45.76 -22.20
C ILE A 177 -8.94 -46.56 -22.37
N TYR A 178 -9.00 -47.78 -21.82
CA TYR A 178 -10.22 -48.60 -21.86
C TYR A 178 -11.40 -47.85 -21.25
N TRP A 179 -11.27 -47.34 -20.03
CA TRP A 179 -12.34 -46.60 -19.33
C TRP A 179 -12.61 -45.22 -19.93
N TYR A 180 -11.60 -44.58 -20.52
CA TYR A 180 -11.80 -43.38 -21.34
C TYR A 180 -12.76 -43.68 -22.50
N ILE A 181 -12.58 -44.79 -23.21
CA ILE A 181 -13.48 -45.20 -24.30
C ILE A 181 -14.89 -45.52 -23.77
N GLN A 182 -14.99 -46.20 -22.62
CA GLN A 182 -16.29 -46.53 -22.02
C GLN A 182 -17.08 -45.27 -21.64
N HIS A 183 -16.42 -44.23 -21.10
CA HIS A 183 -17.09 -43.01 -20.70
C HIS A 183 -17.41 -42.08 -21.89
N LYS A 184 -16.45 -41.80 -22.80
CA LYS A 184 -16.63 -40.81 -23.88
C LYS A 184 -17.43 -41.36 -25.06
N PHE A 185 -17.13 -42.57 -25.52
CA PHE A 185 -17.73 -43.10 -26.73
C PHE A 185 -18.92 -44.01 -26.44
N LYS A 186 -18.83 -44.85 -25.41
CA LYS A 186 -19.90 -45.81 -25.06
C LYS A 186 -20.89 -45.28 -24.03
N ARG A 187 -20.60 -44.14 -23.39
CA ARG A 187 -21.49 -43.42 -22.47
C ARG A 187 -22.07 -44.32 -21.38
N ILE A 188 -21.22 -45.15 -20.75
CA ILE A 188 -21.63 -46.04 -19.66
C ILE A 188 -21.66 -45.26 -18.34
N PRO A 189 -22.77 -45.28 -17.57
CA PRO A 189 -22.83 -44.67 -16.25
C PRO A 189 -21.76 -45.21 -15.28
N GLY A 190 -21.08 -44.33 -14.55
CA GLY A 190 -20.03 -44.67 -13.58
C GLY A 190 -18.65 -44.95 -14.20
N ALA A 191 -18.54 -44.98 -15.53
CA ALA A 191 -17.27 -45.19 -16.22
C ALA A 191 -16.30 -44.01 -16.05
N TYR A 192 -16.81 -42.79 -15.90
CA TYR A 192 -15.97 -41.59 -15.70
C TYR A 192 -15.32 -41.60 -14.31
N THR A 193 -16.04 -42.03 -13.28
CA THR A 193 -15.48 -42.20 -11.93
C THR A 193 -14.31 -43.20 -11.92
N ILE A 194 -14.45 -44.34 -12.61
CA ILE A 194 -13.36 -45.33 -12.72
C ILE A 194 -12.18 -44.76 -13.52
N TYR A 195 -12.45 -44.03 -14.61
CA TYR A 195 -11.43 -43.31 -15.37
C TYR A 195 -10.68 -42.30 -14.47
N ALA A 196 -11.39 -41.52 -13.67
CA ALA A 196 -10.82 -40.52 -12.77
C ALA A 196 -9.85 -41.16 -11.76
N PHE A 197 -10.21 -42.28 -11.13
CA PHE A 197 -9.29 -42.98 -10.22
C PHE A 197 -7.97 -43.42 -10.88
N LEU A 198 -8.05 -43.86 -12.15
CA LEU A 198 -6.86 -44.24 -12.92
C LEU A 198 -6.01 -43.02 -13.28
N GLU A 199 -6.64 -41.88 -13.58
CA GLU A 199 -5.96 -40.62 -13.84
C GLU A 199 -5.22 -40.11 -12.60
N TRP A 200 -5.89 -40.09 -11.44
CA TRP A 200 -5.27 -39.76 -10.15
C TRP A 200 -4.11 -40.71 -9.82
N SER A 201 -4.23 -41.99 -10.13
CA SER A 201 -3.17 -42.98 -9.92
C SER A 201 -1.90 -42.65 -10.70
N LEU A 202 -2.01 -42.16 -11.94
CA LEU A 202 -0.85 -41.76 -12.74
C LEU A 202 -0.02 -40.66 -12.07
N ILE A 203 -0.68 -39.69 -11.44
CA ILE A 203 -0.01 -38.62 -10.69
C ILE A 203 0.80 -39.22 -9.53
N PHE A 204 0.21 -40.10 -8.74
CA PHE A 204 0.90 -40.76 -7.63
C PHE A 204 2.09 -41.60 -8.10
N TRP A 205 1.97 -42.30 -9.24
CA TRP A 205 3.07 -43.10 -9.80
C TRP A 205 4.21 -42.26 -10.34
N ASP A 206 3.92 -41.10 -10.93
CA ASP A 206 4.93 -40.16 -11.42
C ASP A 206 5.71 -39.51 -10.26
N VAL A 207 4.99 -39.05 -9.21
CA VAL A 207 5.63 -38.52 -8.00
C VAL A 207 6.43 -39.61 -7.28
N LEU A 208 5.91 -40.84 -7.22
CA LEU A 208 6.65 -41.99 -6.67
C LEU A 208 7.93 -42.26 -7.46
N PHE A 209 7.89 -42.22 -8.79
CA PHE A 209 9.07 -42.40 -9.63
C PHE A 209 10.13 -41.33 -9.32
N ASP A 210 9.73 -40.06 -9.28
CA ASP A 210 10.64 -38.94 -9.05
C ASP A 210 11.15 -38.86 -7.59
N SER A 211 10.43 -39.45 -6.63
CA SER A 211 10.89 -39.59 -5.24
C SER A 211 12.20 -40.39 -5.12
N ALA A 212 12.52 -41.23 -6.11
CA ALA A 212 13.78 -41.98 -6.16
C ALA A 212 15.02 -41.06 -6.20
N LEU A 213 14.87 -39.79 -6.59
CA LEU A 213 15.94 -38.77 -6.52
C LEU A 213 16.47 -38.58 -5.09
N TYR A 214 15.67 -38.90 -4.07
CA TYR A 214 16.14 -38.94 -2.68
C TYR A 214 17.35 -39.87 -2.51
N PHE A 215 17.36 -41.01 -3.20
CA PHE A 215 18.46 -41.98 -3.15
C PHE A 215 19.64 -41.58 -4.03
N ASP A 216 19.39 -40.85 -5.13
CA ASP A 216 20.46 -40.33 -5.98
C ASP A 216 21.22 -39.19 -5.31
N PHE A 217 20.56 -38.43 -4.44
CA PHE A 217 21.13 -37.26 -3.77
C PHE A 217 21.75 -37.57 -2.40
N GLN A 218 21.69 -38.82 -1.90
CA GLN A 218 22.39 -39.21 -0.66
C GLN A 218 23.89 -38.89 -0.65
N PRO A 219 24.66 -39.13 -1.75
CA PRO A 219 26.09 -38.83 -1.76
C PRO A 219 26.40 -37.32 -1.89
N LEU A 220 25.40 -36.49 -2.19
CA LEU A 220 25.60 -35.07 -2.42
C LEU A 220 25.42 -34.24 -1.14
N ARG A 221 26.41 -33.39 -0.87
CA ARG A 221 26.31 -32.32 0.13
C ARG A 221 26.44 -30.97 -0.55
N LEU A 222 25.47 -30.10 -0.32
CA LEU A 222 25.47 -28.71 -0.75
C LEU A 222 26.28 -27.91 0.26
N ASN A 223 27.53 -27.63 -0.09
CA ASN A 223 28.42 -26.81 0.71
C ASN A 223 28.33 -25.36 0.25
N PHE A 224 27.78 -24.50 1.10
CA PHE A 224 27.80 -23.07 0.86
C PHE A 224 29.15 -22.53 1.35
N HIS A 225 30.06 -22.30 0.39
CA HIS A 225 31.29 -21.57 0.66
C HIS A 225 30.99 -20.08 0.64
N VAL A 226 31.22 -19.42 1.78
CA VAL A 226 31.35 -17.96 1.82
C VAL A 226 32.71 -17.66 1.20
N ALA A 227 32.73 -17.28 -0.07
CA ALA A 227 33.95 -16.85 -0.73
C ALA A 227 34.38 -15.50 -0.15
N ASP A 228 35.41 -15.51 0.70
CA ASP A 228 36.19 -14.30 0.96
C ASP A 228 37.04 -14.04 -0.30
N ASN A 229 36.65 -12.99 -1.03
CA ASN A 229 37.39 -12.26 -2.05
C ASN A 229 37.43 -12.76 -3.52
N SER A 230 37.10 -11.78 -4.37
CA SER A 230 37.59 -11.49 -5.72
C SER A 230 37.58 -12.62 -6.76
N ILE A 231 36.65 -12.48 -7.71
CA ILE A 231 36.81 -12.99 -9.07
C ILE A 231 38.14 -12.48 -9.62
N LYS A 232 39.12 -13.37 -9.79
CA LYS A 232 40.19 -13.20 -10.77
C LYS A 232 39.96 -14.22 -11.88
N SER A 233 39.80 -13.65 -13.07
CA SER A 233 39.94 -14.20 -14.41
C SER A 233 40.34 -15.66 -14.56
N ILE A 234 39.53 -16.34 -15.38
CA ILE A 234 39.83 -17.54 -16.16
C ILE A 234 41.27 -17.52 -16.68
N SER A 235 42.03 -18.57 -16.39
CA SER A 235 43.05 -19.09 -17.31
C SER A 235 43.14 -20.61 -17.13
N SER A 236 43.34 -21.26 -18.26
CA SER A 236 43.27 -22.68 -18.50
C SER A 236 44.54 -23.43 -18.07
N ASP A 237 44.37 -24.74 -17.98
CA ASP A 237 45.34 -25.80 -18.25
C ASP A 237 46.08 -26.52 -17.09
N ILE A 238 45.65 -27.78 -16.93
CA ILE A 238 46.42 -29.05 -16.93
C ILE A 238 47.56 -29.25 -15.89
N VAL A 239 47.25 -30.18 -14.99
CA VAL A 239 47.98 -31.08 -14.06
C VAL A 239 49.39 -31.59 -14.51
N PRO A 240 50.18 -32.31 -13.67
CA PRO A 240 51.15 -31.88 -12.62
C PRO A 240 52.59 -32.45 -12.82
N LYS A 241 53.59 -32.07 -12.00
CA LYS A 241 54.64 -33.02 -11.49
C LYS A 241 55.66 -32.42 -10.49
N SER A 242 55.76 -33.13 -9.35
CA SER A 242 56.93 -33.59 -8.57
C SER A 242 58.25 -32.79 -8.40
N GLN A 243 58.64 -32.73 -7.10
CA GLN A 243 59.99 -32.93 -6.51
C GLN A 243 61.04 -31.82 -6.53
N GLY A 244 61.71 -31.67 -5.37
CA GLY A 244 63.13 -31.27 -5.30
C GLY A 244 63.43 -30.10 -4.37
N GLU A 245 63.94 -30.41 -3.17
CA GLU A 245 64.77 -29.53 -2.35
C GLU A 245 66.01 -29.09 -3.16
N ASP A 246 66.44 -27.83 -3.09
CA ASP A 246 67.48 -27.39 -2.16
C ASP A 246 67.95 -25.94 -2.44
N ASN A 247 68.60 -25.41 -1.42
CA ASN A 247 69.12 -24.09 -1.12
C ASN A 247 69.80 -23.21 -2.21
N GLN A 248 69.58 -21.89 -2.01
CA GLN A 248 70.58 -20.81 -1.87
C GLN A 248 70.87 -19.80 -3.01
N TYR A 249 70.56 -18.53 -2.64
CA TYR A 249 71.14 -17.23 -3.05
C TYR A 249 70.92 -16.76 -4.50
N THR A 250 70.59 -15.51 -4.85
CA THR A 250 70.80 -14.19 -4.24
C THR A 250 69.90 -13.19 -5.00
N TYR A 251 69.76 -11.96 -4.47
CA TYR A 251 69.05 -10.79 -5.02
C TYR A 251 67.59 -10.59 -4.60
N ALA A 252 67.40 -10.20 -3.33
CA ALA A 252 66.45 -9.14 -2.99
C ALA A 252 66.73 -8.57 -1.58
N LYS A 253 67.99 -8.25 -1.28
CA LYS A 253 68.39 -7.48 -0.09
C LYS A 253 68.39 -5.96 -0.39
N ALA A 254 67.35 -5.49 -1.11
CA ALA A 254 67.24 -4.09 -1.55
C ALA A 254 65.80 -3.53 -1.54
N ALA A 255 64.81 -4.23 -0.95
CA ALA A 255 63.44 -3.69 -0.85
C ALA A 255 62.84 -3.82 0.56
N SER A 256 63.65 -4.18 1.56
CA SER A 256 63.23 -4.35 2.96
C SER A 256 63.90 -3.34 3.91
N SER A 257 64.31 -2.18 3.39
CA SER A 257 64.96 -1.10 4.15
C SER A 257 64.37 0.30 3.91
N SER A 258 63.12 0.40 3.46
CA SER A 258 62.44 1.69 3.20
C SER A 258 61.19 1.96 4.05
N LEU A 259 60.87 1.15 5.08
CA LEU A 259 59.70 1.38 5.94
C LEU A 259 60.07 1.29 7.43
N LYS A 260 61.08 2.07 7.84
CA LYS A 260 61.29 2.43 9.25
C LYS A 260 62.21 3.66 9.33
N LYS A 261 61.63 4.85 9.19
CA LYS A 261 61.90 6.01 10.07
C LYS A 261 61.10 7.24 9.65
N THR A 262 60.61 7.91 10.70
CA THR A 262 60.39 9.35 10.87
C THR A 262 59.30 10.05 10.06
N GLY A 263 58.49 10.80 10.79
CA GLY A 263 57.78 11.97 10.26
C GLY A 263 56.38 12.06 10.84
N GLU A 264 56.20 12.97 11.79
CA GLU A 264 54.89 13.55 12.07
C GLU A 264 54.25 13.97 10.74
N ASP A 265 53.12 13.39 10.37
CA ASP A 265 52.30 13.94 9.29
C ASP A 265 50.87 14.19 9.73
N LYS A 266 50.64 15.49 9.86
CA LYS A 266 49.40 16.23 10.02
C LYS A 266 48.28 15.69 9.11
N SER A 267 47.10 15.53 9.73
CA SER A 267 45.80 15.95 9.17
C SER A 267 45.45 15.62 7.71
N VAL A 268 45.67 14.40 7.23
CA VAL A 268 45.02 13.92 5.98
C VAL A 268 43.72 13.13 6.27
N CYS A 269 43.48 12.74 7.53
CA CYS A 269 42.26 12.06 7.97
C CYS A 269 41.22 13.03 8.56
N SER A 270 40.52 13.79 7.72
CA SER A 270 39.43 14.65 8.22
C SER A 270 38.26 14.79 7.23
N LYS A 271 38.49 15.22 5.98
CA LYS A 271 37.39 15.55 5.06
C LYS A 271 36.68 14.33 4.45
N THR A 272 37.43 13.31 4.01
CA THR A 272 36.89 12.13 3.30
C THR A 272 36.01 11.25 4.20
N HIS A 273 36.39 11.08 5.47
CA HIS A 273 35.60 10.33 6.45
C HIS A 273 34.36 11.11 6.93
N ILE A 274 34.41 12.45 6.97
CA ILE A 274 33.23 13.27 7.29
C ILE A 274 32.22 13.17 6.14
N LEU A 275 32.69 13.26 4.90
CA LEU A 275 31.86 13.16 3.70
C LEU A 275 31.20 11.78 3.56
N SER A 276 31.96 10.68 3.66
CA SER A 276 31.40 9.32 3.59
C SER A 276 30.35 9.06 4.67
N SER A 277 30.61 9.56 5.88
CA SER A 277 29.69 9.42 7.00
C SER A 277 28.43 10.28 6.85
N PHE A 278 28.50 11.42 6.15
CA PHE A 278 27.33 12.22 5.77
C PHE A 278 26.53 11.53 4.67
N ILE A 279 27.18 11.03 3.62
CA ILE A 279 26.57 10.26 2.53
C ILE A 279 25.79 9.07 3.10
N GLN A 280 26.37 8.31 4.04
CA GLN A 280 25.67 7.19 4.68
C GLN A 280 24.41 7.64 5.43
N PHE A 281 24.49 8.74 6.19
CA PHE A 281 23.34 9.25 6.95
C PHE A 281 22.22 9.72 6.02
N SER A 282 22.55 10.49 4.98
CA SER A 282 21.59 10.94 3.98
C SER A 282 20.99 9.79 3.18
N SER A 283 21.79 8.76 2.85
CA SER A 283 21.33 7.56 2.16
C SER A 283 20.33 6.77 3.02
N GLU A 284 20.63 6.58 4.31
CA GLU A 284 19.70 5.93 5.25
C GLU A 284 18.39 6.70 5.39
N THR A 285 18.45 8.03 5.50
CA THR A 285 17.24 8.87 5.56
C THR A 285 16.44 8.82 4.25
N TYR A 286 17.10 8.80 3.10
CA TYR A 286 16.42 8.71 1.81
C TYR A 286 15.73 7.36 1.61
N LEU A 287 16.38 6.25 1.97
CA LEU A 287 15.75 4.92 1.95
C LEU A 287 14.56 4.83 2.93
N ALA A 288 14.61 5.56 4.05
CA ALA A 288 13.48 5.66 4.97
C ALA A 288 12.34 6.49 4.36
N TYR A 289 12.65 7.58 3.66
CA TYR A 289 11.67 8.35 2.89
C TYR A 289 10.96 7.49 1.83
N ILE A 290 11.70 6.67 1.08
CA ILE A 290 11.12 5.71 0.12
C ILE A 290 10.20 4.73 0.85
N PHE A 291 10.65 4.12 1.94
CA PHE A 291 9.84 3.18 2.71
C PHE A 291 8.53 3.80 3.22
N TRP A 292 8.60 4.98 3.84
CA TRP A 292 7.40 5.66 4.32
C TRP A 292 6.46 6.07 3.19
N SER A 293 6.99 6.53 2.05
CA SER A 293 6.18 6.88 0.89
C SER A 293 5.44 5.67 0.32
N VAL A 294 6.13 4.52 0.20
CA VAL A 294 5.52 3.28 -0.29
C VAL A 294 4.51 2.72 0.73
N LEU A 295 4.85 2.68 2.02
CA LEU A 295 3.96 2.20 3.08
C LEU A 295 2.66 3.04 3.16
N THR A 296 2.78 4.37 3.12
CA THR A 296 1.62 5.28 3.19
C THR A 296 0.73 5.21 1.95
N SER A 297 1.25 4.75 0.80
CA SER A 297 0.43 4.50 -0.38
C SER A 297 -0.40 3.21 -0.28
N MET A 298 -0.02 2.26 0.57
CA MET A 298 -0.65 0.93 0.61
C MET A 298 -2.15 1.02 0.92
N GLY A 299 -2.55 1.82 1.92
CA GLY A 299 -3.95 2.00 2.29
C GLY A 299 -4.80 2.53 1.14
N LEU A 300 -4.27 3.52 0.40
CA LEU A 300 -4.89 4.11 -0.77
C LEU A 300 -5.15 3.09 -1.89
N LEU A 301 -4.16 2.24 -2.18
CA LEU A 301 -4.28 1.25 -3.26
C LEU A 301 -5.20 0.09 -2.88
N ILE A 302 -5.21 -0.29 -1.60
CA ILE A 302 -6.14 -1.30 -1.09
C ILE A 302 -7.57 -0.77 -1.18
N TRP A 303 -7.82 0.45 -0.71
CA TRP A 303 -9.17 0.98 -0.53
C TRP A 303 -9.89 1.30 -1.84
N TYR A 304 -9.15 1.54 -2.91
CA TYR A 304 -9.72 1.68 -4.26
C TYR A 304 -10.69 0.53 -4.62
N PHE A 305 -10.37 -0.72 -4.31
CA PHE A 305 -11.25 -1.84 -4.68
C PHE A 305 -12.58 -1.87 -3.92
N PRO A 306 -12.61 -1.82 -2.58
CA PRO A 306 -13.87 -1.80 -1.85
C PRO A 306 -14.76 -0.59 -2.13
N LEU A 307 -14.19 0.55 -2.57
CA LEU A 307 -14.97 1.69 -3.07
C LEU A 307 -15.76 1.34 -4.34
N TRP A 308 -15.11 0.74 -5.35
CA TRP A 308 -15.77 0.40 -6.63
C TRP A 308 -16.66 -0.83 -6.53
N HIS A 309 -16.36 -1.75 -5.61
CA HIS A 309 -17.18 -2.93 -5.35
C HIS A 309 -18.27 -2.71 -4.31
N MET A 310 -18.30 -1.54 -3.64
CA MET A 310 -19.22 -1.21 -2.54
C MET A 310 -19.23 -2.30 -1.45
N GLY A 311 -18.05 -2.84 -1.11
CA GLY A 311 -17.90 -3.96 -0.17
C GLY A 311 -16.52 -4.63 -0.22
N ILE A 312 -16.28 -5.62 0.64
CA ILE A 312 -14.99 -6.34 0.70
C ILE A 312 -14.71 -7.07 -0.63
N SER A 313 -13.56 -6.78 -1.22
CA SER A 313 -13.14 -7.27 -2.53
C SER A 313 -12.18 -8.47 -2.48
N GLY A 314 -11.57 -8.74 -1.32
CA GLY A 314 -10.50 -9.71 -1.12
C GLY A 314 -9.10 -9.11 -1.24
N TYR A 315 -8.94 -8.00 -1.97
CA TYR A 315 -7.65 -7.30 -2.11
C TYR A 315 -7.15 -6.71 -0.79
N GLU A 316 -8.04 -6.51 0.19
CA GLU A 316 -7.72 -6.05 1.54
C GLU A 316 -6.75 -6.98 2.27
N ALA A 317 -6.72 -8.28 1.91
CA ALA A 317 -5.75 -9.24 2.44
C ALA A 317 -4.29 -8.85 2.15
N SER A 318 -4.06 -7.98 1.15
CA SER A 318 -2.73 -7.46 0.82
C SER A 318 -2.07 -6.71 1.97
N ILE A 319 -2.83 -6.17 2.94
CA ILE A 319 -2.25 -5.53 4.14
C ILE A 319 -1.38 -6.49 4.96
N LEU A 320 -1.63 -7.81 4.88
CA LEU A 320 -0.87 -8.83 5.61
C LEU A 320 0.60 -8.90 5.20
N VAL A 321 0.98 -8.31 4.05
CA VAL A 321 2.40 -8.23 3.65
C VAL A 321 3.26 -7.44 4.64
N GLU A 322 2.66 -6.55 5.43
CA GLU A 322 3.31 -5.80 6.51
C GLU A 322 3.85 -6.73 7.60
N LEU A 323 3.30 -7.94 7.72
CA LEU A 323 3.69 -8.97 8.68
C LEU A 323 4.94 -9.76 8.28
N SER A 324 5.59 -9.39 7.16
CA SER A 324 6.82 -10.03 6.67
C SER A 324 7.93 -10.20 7.71
N PRO A 325 8.09 -9.36 8.77
CA PRO A 325 9.11 -9.60 9.78
C PRO A 325 8.96 -10.91 10.56
N PHE A 326 7.77 -11.56 10.59
CA PHE A 326 7.65 -12.91 11.15
C PHE A 326 8.56 -13.93 10.45
N LEU A 327 8.89 -13.72 9.17
CA LEU A 327 9.80 -14.58 8.42
C LEU A 327 11.24 -14.56 8.95
N LEU A 328 11.61 -13.58 9.79
CA LEU A 328 12.89 -13.59 10.51
C LEU A 328 12.99 -14.73 11.54
N ALA A 329 11.91 -15.47 11.80
CA ALA A 329 11.94 -16.71 12.56
C ALA A 329 12.64 -17.84 11.78
N ILE A 330 12.62 -17.76 10.45
CA ILE A 330 13.29 -18.70 9.55
C ILE A 330 14.79 -18.36 9.53
N PRO A 331 15.69 -19.26 9.98
CA PRO A 331 17.12 -18.96 10.09
C PRO A 331 17.77 -18.53 8.76
N PHE A 332 17.32 -19.11 7.65
CA PHE A 332 17.78 -18.75 6.30
C PHE A 332 17.48 -17.30 5.96
N VAL A 333 16.20 -16.89 6.09
CA VAL A 333 15.75 -15.52 5.81
C VAL A 333 16.49 -14.54 6.72
N LYS A 334 16.55 -14.83 8.02
CA LYS A 334 17.28 -14.00 8.99
C LYS A 334 18.76 -13.82 8.62
N LYS A 335 19.45 -14.91 8.25
CA LYS A 335 20.88 -14.83 7.85
C LYS A 335 21.06 -14.01 6.58
N LEU A 336 20.17 -14.18 5.60
CA LEU A 336 20.21 -13.44 4.34
C LEU A 336 19.99 -11.94 4.56
N THR A 337 18.93 -11.56 5.27
CA THR A 337 18.57 -10.15 5.47
C THR A 337 19.50 -9.43 6.44
N PHE A 338 20.11 -10.13 7.41
CA PHE A 338 21.13 -9.55 8.29
C PHE A 338 22.50 -9.46 7.60
N GLY A 339 22.82 -10.40 6.71
CA GLY A 339 24.07 -10.40 5.94
C GLY A 339 24.05 -9.38 4.80
N ALA A 340 22.90 -9.17 4.18
CA ALA A 340 22.71 -8.25 3.05
C ALA A 340 21.44 -7.40 3.22
N PRO A 341 21.33 -6.54 4.25
CA PRO A 341 20.14 -5.71 4.48
C PRO A 341 19.84 -4.75 3.33
N LEU A 342 20.84 -4.46 2.50
CA LEU A 342 20.68 -3.65 1.30
C LEU A 342 19.70 -4.25 0.28
N VAL A 343 19.64 -5.58 0.16
CA VAL A 343 18.78 -6.25 -0.81
C VAL A 343 17.30 -5.93 -0.56
N PRO A 344 16.71 -6.27 0.60
CA PRO A 344 15.31 -5.94 0.86
C PRO A 344 15.05 -4.43 0.85
N LEU A 345 15.99 -3.60 1.33
CA LEU A 345 15.84 -2.14 1.27
C LEU A 345 15.79 -1.61 -0.17
N SER A 346 16.64 -2.11 -1.07
CA SER A 346 16.65 -1.72 -2.48
C SER A 346 15.37 -2.16 -3.22
N LEU A 347 14.80 -3.32 -2.86
CA LEU A 347 13.55 -3.80 -3.45
C LEU A 347 12.35 -2.92 -3.11
N THR A 348 12.44 -2.07 -2.08
CA THR A 348 11.42 -1.05 -1.79
C THR A 348 11.26 -0.04 -2.94
N LEU A 349 12.31 0.19 -3.75
CA LEU A 349 12.25 1.07 -4.92
C LEU A 349 11.25 0.58 -5.98
N VAL A 350 10.94 -0.72 -6.00
CA VAL A 350 9.91 -1.29 -6.89
C VAL A 350 8.55 -0.65 -6.64
N GLY A 351 8.24 -0.27 -5.39
CA GLY A 351 6.98 0.40 -5.05
C GLY A 351 6.88 1.81 -5.64
N VAL A 352 8.01 2.50 -5.79
CA VAL A 352 8.07 3.79 -6.51
C VAL A 352 7.96 3.58 -8.01
N ALA A 353 8.58 2.50 -8.54
CA ALA A 353 8.48 2.14 -9.95
C ALA A 353 7.10 1.59 -10.35
N ALA A 354 6.23 1.28 -9.38
CA ALA A 354 4.89 0.74 -9.64
C ALA A 354 3.99 1.70 -10.44
N TYR A 355 4.31 3.00 -10.53
CA TYR A 355 3.63 3.94 -11.44
C TYR A 355 3.74 3.54 -12.93
N LEU A 356 4.67 2.67 -13.29
CA LEU A 356 4.76 2.12 -14.65
C LEU A 356 3.73 1.02 -14.92
N VAL A 357 3.08 0.51 -13.87
CA VAL A 357 2.06 -0.53 -13.94
C VAL A 357 0.70 0.13 -14.04
N THR A 358 0.08 0.04 -15.21
CA THR A 358 -1.19 0.73 -15.51
C THR A 358 -2.40 0.04 -14.90
N ASP A 359 -2.39 -1.29 -14.84
CA ASP A 359 -3.47 -2.07 -14.24
C ASP A 359 -3.51 -1.88 -12.71
N PRO A 360 -4.66 -1.49 -12.12
CA PRO A 360 -4.78 -1.25 -10.69
C PRO A 360 -4.40 -2.46 -9.80
N VAL A 361 -4.76 -3.68 -10.22
CA VAL A 361 -4.50 -4.91 -9.46
C VAL A 361 -3.01 -5.22 -9.43
N TYR A 362 -2.37 -5.20 -10.59
CA TYR A 362 -0.93 -5.44 -10.67
C TYR A 362 -0.13 -4.32 -9.99
N ARG A 363 -0.63 -3.08 -10.01
CA ARG A 363 -0.03 -1.96 -9.28
C ARG A 363 -0.07 -2.20 -7.77
N LEU A 364 -1.22 -2.63 -7.22
CA LEU A 364 -1.35 -3.01 -5.82
C LEU A 364 -0.36 -4.12 -5.44
N PHE A 365 -0.28 -5.21 -6.20
CA PHE A 365 0.65 -6.30 -5.88
C PHE A 365 2.13 -5.91 -5.99
N THR A 366 2.47 -5.03 -6.93
CA THR A 366 3.83 -4.48 -7.06
C THR A 366 4.22 -3.65 -5.83
N VAL A 367 3.29 -2.84 -5.33
CA VAL A 367 3.48 -2.05 -4.10
C VAL A 367 3.50 -2.95 -2.86
N ALA A 368 2.62 -3.96 -2.80
CA ALA A 368 2.59 -4.95 -1.72
C ALA A 368 3.92 -5.70 -1.59
N PHE A 369 4.54 -6.08 -2.72
CA PHE A 369 5.88 -6.65 -2.76
C PHE A 369 6.94 -5.68 -2.22
N ALA A 370 6.85 -4.40 -2.53
CA ALA A 370 7.77 -3.40 -2.02
C ALA A 370 7.60 -3.16 -0.51
N VAL A 371 6.36 -3.09 0.00
CA VAL A 371 6.06 -2.99 1.44
C VAL A 371 6.58 -4.22 2.19
N PHE A 372 6.34 -5.42 1.67
CA PHE A 372 6.86 -6.68 2.21
C PHE A 372 8.37 -6.60 2.45
N ASN A 373 9.12 -6.18 1.42
CA ASN A 373 10.57 -6.07 1.49
C ASN A 373 11.02 -4.92 2.41
N GLY A 374 10.32 -3.80 2.40
CA GLY A 374 10.57 -2.65 3.27
C GLY A 374 10.45 -3.00 4.75
N CYS A 375 9.34 -3.63 5.16
CA CYS A 375 9.09 -4.05 6.55
C CYS A 375 10.15 -5.05 7.01
N LEU A 376 10.49 -6.03 6.16
CA LEU A 376 11.54 -7.03 6.44
C LEU A 376 12.93 -6.39 6.55
N GLY A 377 13.26 -5.48 5.63
CA GLY A 377 14.53 -4.78 5.54
C GLY A 377 14.79 -3.88 6.74
N TRP A 378 13.84 -3.01 7.08
CA TRP A 378 13.96 -2.10 8.24
C TRP A 378 13.99 -2.85 9.57
N SER A 379 13.16 -3.89 9.74
CA SER A 379 13.19 -4.74 10.94
C SER A 379 14.53 -5.44 11.12
N SER A 380 15.12 -5.94 10.03
CA SER A 380 16.45 -6.57 10.03
C SER A 380 17.54 -5.55 10.34
N LEU A 381 17.49 -4.38 9.70
CA LEU A 381 18.47 -3.31 9.86
C LEU A 381 18.48 -2.77 11.31
N LEU A 382 17.31 -2.45 11.88
CA LEU A 382 17.24 -1.97 13.27
C LEU A 382 17.75 -3.05 14.24
N SER A 383 17.34 -4.30 14.04
CA SER A 383 17.76 -5.43 14.87
C SER A 383 19.26 -5.72 14.79
N SER A 384 19.89 -5.51 13.63
CA SER A 384 21.35 -5.67 13.46
C SER A 384 22.16 -4.67 14.28
N SER A 385 21.54 -3.58 14.75
CA SER A 385 22.20 -2.53 15.56
C SER A 385 22.08 -2.74 17.07
N LYS A 386 21.51 -3.87 17.53
CA LYS A 386 21.27 -4.16 18.95
C LYS A 386 22.48 -3.90 19.84
N HIS A 387 23.68 -4.27 19.40
CA HIS A 387 24.91 -4.19 20.19
C HIS A 387 25.58 -2.81 20.18
N SER A 388 25.14 -1.87 19.35
CA SER A 388 25.68 -0.51 19.29
C SER A 388 24.57 0.52 19.54
N PRO A 389 24.48 1.07 20.76
CA PRO A 389 23.41 2.03 21.10
C PRO A 389 23.50 3.30 20.25
N VAL A 390 24.71 3.75 19.91
CA VAL A 390 24.93 4.94 19.06
C VAL A 390 24.45 4.70 17.62
N LEU A 391 24.72 3.51 17.06
CA LEU A 391 24.25 3.16 15.71
C LEU A 391 22.73 3.00 15.66
N LEU A 392 22.14 2.40 16.69
CA LEU A 392 20.68 2.27 16.79
C LEU A 392 19.99 3.63 16.90
N GLU A 393 20.46 4.53 17.77
CA GLU A 393 19.93 5.90 17.86
C GLU A 393 20.02 6.64 16.52
N ARG A 394 21.13 6.47 15.79
CA ARG A 394 21.28 7.03 14.43
C ARG A 394 20.20 6.49 13.49
N ARG A 395 20.01 5.18 13.43
CA ARG A 395 19.04 4.54 12.51
C ARG A 395 17.60 4.89 12.84
N ILE A 396 17.25 5.00 14.13
CA ILE A 396 15.94 5.52 14.55
C ILE A 396 15.79 6.97 14.07
N THR A 397 16.81 7.81 14.25
CA THR A 397 16.78 9.21 13.82
C THR A 397 16.60 9.33 12.29
N THR A 398 17.35 8.58 11.49
CA THR A 398 17.21 8.59 10.02
C THR A 398 15.85 8.04 9.57
N PHE A 399 15.31 7.04 10.28
CA PHE A 399 13.98 6.49 10.01
C PHE A 399 12.87 7.52 10.25
N LEU A 400 12.94 8.27 11.36
CA LEU A 400 11.99 9.35 11.67
C LEU A 400 12.17 10.57 10.76
N LEU A 401 13.41 10.95 10.43
CA LEU A 401 13.66 12.02 9.46
C LEU A 401 13.15 11.66 8.06
N GLY A 402 13.16 10.38 7.68
CA GLY A 402 12.57 9.89 6.44
C GLY A 402 11.05 10.08 6.39
N LEU A 403 10.34 9.82 7.49
CA LEU A 403 8.91 10.11 7.63
C LEU A 403 8.64 11.60 7.46
N ILE A 404 9.37 12.46 8.15
CA ILE A 404 9.18 13.92 8.04
C ILE A 404 9.60 14.43 6.66
N ALA A 405 10.60 13.83 6.01
CA ALA A 405 10.90 14.11 4.61
C ALA A 405 9.73 13.76 3.67
N SER A 406 9.01 12.66 3.95
CA SER A 406 7.77 12.31 3.25
C SER A 406 6.67 13.35 3.48
N SER A 407 6.49 13.79 4.72
CA SER A 407 5.53 14.84 5.07
C SER A 407 5.87 16.19 4.41
N VAL A 408 7.16 16.56 4.37
CA VAL A 408 7.65 17.75 3.64
C VAL A 408 7.41 17.62 2.14
N ALA A 409 7.62 16.44 1.56
CA ALA A 409 7.33 16.20 0.15
C ALA A 409 5.83 16.42 -0.12
N LYS A 410 4.94 15.85 0.70
CA LYS A 410 3.49 16.10 0.60
C LYS A 410 3.15 17.59 0.73
N TYR A 411 3.69 18.27 1.74
CA TYR A 411 3.48 19.70 1.94
C TYR A 411 3.97 20.58 0.77
N SER A 412 4.97 20.10 0.02
CA SER A 412 5.50 20.80 -1.17
C SER A 412 4.62 20.61 -2.41
N PHE A 413 3.76 19.59 -2.43
CA PHE A 413 2.94 19.15 -3.56
C PHE A 413 1.46 19.02 -3.15
N PHE A 414 0.93 20.01 -2.42
CA PHE A 414 -0.49 20.10 -2.04
C PHE A 414 -1.04 18.81 -1.40
N SER A 415 -0.33 18.27 -0.42
CA SER A 415 -0.68 17.04 0.31
C SER A 415 -0.60 15.74 -0.51
N ASN A 416 -0.16 15.78 -1.77
CA ASN A 416 0.17 14.59 -2.55
C ASN A 416 1.65 14.24 -2.43
N ASN A 417 1.99 12.96 -2.22
CA ASN A 417 3.40 12.55 -2.22
C ASN A 417 3.83 12.35 -3.68
N PRO A 418 4.79 13.13 -4.20
CA PRO A 418 5.13 13.13 -5.63
C PRO A 418 5.71 11.80 -6.13
N ILE A 419 6.00 10.84 -5.24
CA ILE A 419 6.56 9.53 -5.62
C ILE A 419 5.59 8.38 -5.38
N TRP A 420 4.33 8.67 -5.03
CA TRP A 420 3.31 7.65 -4.93
C TRP A 420 2.99 7.00 -6.28
N PRO A 421 2.55 5.74 -6.28
CA PRO A 421 2.26 4.98 -7.49
C PRO A 421 0.94 5.40 -8.17
N ILE A 422 0.11 6.22 -7.51
CA ILE A 422 -1.10 6.85 -8.08
C ILE A 422 -0.82 8.16 -8.84
N LEU A 423 0.44 8.59 -8.88
CA LEU A 423 0.87 9.75 -9.64
C LEU A 423 1.69 9.31 -10.86
N ASN A 424 1.72 10.15 -11.88
CA ASN A 424 2.49 10.01 -13.11
C ASN A 424 2.87 11.41 -13.62
N GLU A 425 3.54 11.50 -14.76
CA GLU A 425 4.01 12.79 -15.30
C GLU A 425 2.88 13.81 -15.53
N SER A 426 1.67 13.35 -15.88
CA SER A 426 0.54 14.21 -16.19
C SER A 426 -0.15 14.82 -14.97
N ASN A 427 -0.04 14.19 -13.79
CA ASN A 427 -0.71 14.64 -12.56
C ASN A 427 0.27 14.93 -11.40
N GLY A 428 1.53 15.27 -11.72
CA GLY A 428 2.49 15.81 -10.75
C GLY A 428 3.53 14.83 -10.19
N GLY A 429 3.61 13.61 -10.71
CA GLY A 429 4.57 12.58 -10.33
C GLY A 429 6.04 12.95 -10.62
N ARG A 430 6.95 12.54 -9.73
CA ARG A 430 8.42 12.74 -9.78
C ARG A 430 9.19 11.43 -9.54
N GLN A 431 8.57 10.28 -9.84
CA GLN A 431 9.12 8.95 -9.62
C GLN A 431 10.47 8.71 -10.32
N PRO A 432 10.71 9.12 -11.59
CA PRO A 432 12.00 8.91 -12.24
C PRO A 432 13.18 9.54 -11.46
N VAL A 433 12.99 10.78 -11.01
CA VAL A 433 13.99 11.51 -10.20
C VAL A 433 14.21 10.78 -8.88
N ALA A 434 13.13 10.35 -8.24
CA ALA A 434 13.21 9.65 -6.97
C ALA A 434 13.89 8.28 -7.06
N LEU A 435 13.72 7.57 -8.18
CA LEU A 435 14.39 6.29 -8.46
C LEU A 435 15.89 6.49 -8.66
N VAL A 436 16.30 7.53 -9.40
CA VAL A 436 17.73 7.86 -9.57
C VAL A 436 18.40 8.12 -8.22
N PHE A 437 17.81 9.00 -7.40
CA PHE A 437 18.32 9.24 -6.05
C PHE A 437 18.22 8.01 -5.14
N GLY A 438 17.22 7.14 -5.36
CA GLY A 438 17.07 5.87 -4.67
C GLY A 438 18.22 4.91 -4.95
N VAL A 439 18.58 4.73 -6.21
CA VAL A 439 19.74 3.93 -6.62
C VAL A 439 21.03 4.52 -6.06
N LEU A 440 21.20 5.85 -6.13
CA LEU A 440 22.35 6.53 -5.54
C LEU A 440 22.42 6.34 -4.01
N ALA A 441 21.29 6.38 -3.30
CA ALA A 441 21.20 6.12 -1.88
C ALA A 441 21.52 4.65 -1.55
N THR A 442 21.06 3.69 -2.36
CA THR A 442 21.43 2.28 -2.25
C THR A 442 22.95 2.09 -2.41
N LEU A 443 23.57 2.71 -3.43
CA LEU A 443 25.01 2.67 -3.63
C LEU A 443 25.79 3.37 -2.51
N GLY A 444 25.34 4.55 -2.08
CA GLY A 444 25.93 5.29 -0.97
C GLY A 444 25.88 4.52 0.34
N PHE A 445 24.76 3.84 0.62
CA PHE A 445 24.62 2.93 1.74
C PHE A 445 25.60 1.75 1.62
N ALA A 446 25.71 1.10 0.45
CA ALA A 446 26.62 -0.03 0.24
C ALA A 446 28.09 0.34 0.46
N LEU A 447 28.54 1.42 -0.19
CA LEU A 447 29.93 1.84 -0.24
C LEU A 447 30.40 2.43 1.09
N CYS A 448 29.53 3.15 1.81
CA CYS A 448 29.89 3.81 3.07
C CYS A 448 29.53 3.01 4.33
N SER A 449 28.84 1.87 4.21
CA SER A 449 28.53 0.97 5.34
C SER A 449 29.65 -0.06 5.61
N SER A 450 30.67 -0.14 4.73
CA SER A 450 31.86 -0.98 4.91
C SER A 450 32.77 -0.45 6.03
N GLY A 451 32.42 -0.79 7.27
CA GLY A 451 33.22 -0.46 8.45
C GLY A 451 32.77 -1.13 9.74
N SER A 452 31.55 -1.67 9.82
CA SER A 452 31.11 -2.44 10.98
C SER A 452 31.38 -3.93 10.74
N LYS A 453 32.55 -4.42 11.17
CA LYS A 453 32.73 -5.86 11.36
C LYS A 453 31.71 -6.29 12.41
N ASN A 454 30.63 -6.94 11.98
CA ASN A 454 29.71 -7.64 12.88
C ASN A 454 30.54 -8.64 13.68
N SER A 455 30.77 -8.34 14.96
CA SER A 455 31.36 -9.28 15.91
C SER A 455 30.50 -10.54 15.90
N GLN A 456 31.12 -11.65 15.48
CA GLN A 456 30.49 -12.95 15.43
C GLN A 456 29.93 -13.35 16.80
N THR A 457 28.69 -13.84 16.77
CA THR A 457 28.12 -14.89 17.64
C THR A 457 28.53 -14.88 19.10
N SER A 458 27.73 -14.23 19.95
CA SER A 458 27.46 -14.76 21.29
C SER A 458 26.24 -15.69 21.19
N SER A 459 26.31 -16.80 21.94
CA SER A 459 25.33 -17.87 22.15
C SER A 459 23.87 -17.40 22.20
N PRO A 460 22.87 -18.28 21.96
CA PRO A 460 21.49 -17.94 22.26
C PRO A 460 21.39 -17.66 23.75
N GLU A 461 21.43 -16.39 24.15
CA GLU A 461 20.96 -16.01 25.46
C GLU A 461 19.53 -16.49 25.54
N ASN A 462 19.24 -17.30 26.57
CA ASN A 462 17.90 -17.59 27.06
C ASN A 462 17.23 -16.26 27.47
N GLY A 463 16.84 -15.49 26.46
CA GLY A 463 16.23 -14.18 26.59
C GLY A 463 14.76 -14.39 26.88
N LYS A 464 14.37 -14.03 28.10
CA LYS A 464 13.00 -13.92 28.63
C LYS A 464 11.92 -13.76 27.55
N ASN A 465 10.77 -14.40 27.79
CA ASN A 465 9.56 -14.30 26.97
C ASN A 465 9.38 -12.88 26.40
N PRO A 466 9.06 -12.75 25.09
CA PRO A 466 8.77 -11.45 24.50
C PRO A 466 7.71 -10.78 25.36
N SER A 467 8.02 -9.60 25.90
CA SER A 467 7.02 -8.87 26.67
C SER A 467 5.97 -8.40 25.68
N PHE A 468 4.71 -8.79 25.89
CA PHE A 468 3.58 -8.23 25.14
C PHE A 468 3.65 -6.69 25.10
N ALA A 469 4.16 -6.06 26.15
CA ALA A 469 4.40 -4.62 26.20
C ALA A 469 5.33 -4.09 25.10
N SER A 470 6.33 -4.85 24.64
CA SER A 470 7.19 -4.47 23.50
C SER A 470 6.42 -4.49 22.18
N ILE A 471 5.55 -5.49 22.00
CA ILE A 471 4.75 -5.67 20.79
C ILE A 471 3.73 -4.54 20.66
N PHE A 472 2.91 -4.35 21.69
CA PHE A 472 1.93 -3.25 21.72
C PHE A 472 2.62 -1.89 21.67
N GLY A 473 3.74 -1.72 22.39
CA GLY A 473 4.50 -0.47 22.35
C GLY A 473 5.00 -0.12 20.95
N LEU A 474 5.63 -1.06 20.25
CA LEU A 474 6.11 -0.83 18.89
C LEU A 474 4.97 -0.58 17.90
N GLY A 475 3.93 -1.42 17.92
CA GLY A 475 2.80 -1.30 17.00
C GLY A 475 2.05 0.02 17.16
N SER A 476 1.76 0.43 18.39
CA SER A 476 1.14 1.73 18.67
C SER A 476 2.03 2.91 18.27
N THR A 477 3.36 2.78 18.39
CA THR A 477 4.29 3.81 17.90
C THR A 477 4.21 3.94 16.39
N LEU A 478 4.31 2.84 15.65
CA LEU A 478 4.25 2.84 14.18
C LEU A 478 2.91 3.39 13.69
N PHE A 479 1.81 3.01 14.35
CA PHE A 479 0.48 3.51 14.03
C PHE A 479 0.39 5.02 14.23
N ALA A 480 0.79 5.53 15.39
CA ALA A 480 0.76 6.98 15.64
C ALA A 480 1.72 7.79 14.76
N LEU A 481 2.88 7.23 14.41
CA LEU A 481 3.78 7.84 13.43
C LEU A 481 3.09 7.97 12.06
N HIS A 482 2.33 6.97 11.64
CA HIS A 482 1.57 7.04 10.39
C HIS A 482 0.41 8.04 10.53
N THR A 483 -0.45 7.88 11.52
CA THR A 483 -1.74 8.59 11.59
C THR A 483 -1.68 10.01 12.12
N LEU A 484 -0.55 10.48 12.68
CA LEU A 484 -0.41 11.85 13.19
C LEU A 484 0.63 12.69 12.43
N LEU A 485 1.54 12.07 11.67
CA LEU A 485 2.76 12.73 11.18
C LEU A 485 3.06 12.51 9.70
N CYS A 486 2.32 11.65 8.99
CA CYS A 486 2.60 11.41 7.57
C CYS A 486 2.18 12.58 6.66
N ASP A 487 1.28 13.47 7.12
CA ASP A 487 0.98 14.76 6.53
C ASP A 487 1.00 15.86 7.60
N SER A 488 1.35 17.08 7.19
CA SER A 488 1.42 18.25 8.06
C SER A 488 0.06 18.82 8.46
N THR A 489 -1.00 18.49 7.71
CA THR A 489 -2.36 19.03 7.90
C THR A 489 -3.30 18.11 8.67
N ILE A 490 -2.90 16.89 9.03
CA ILE A 490 -3.75 15.95 9.79
C ILE A 490 -4.29 16.60 11.07
N LEU A 491 -3.41 17.23 11.85
CA LEU A 491 -3.80 17.89 13.11
C LEU A 491 -4.67 19.14 12.86
N ILE A 492 -4.57 19.72 11.67
CA ILE A 492 -5.29 20.93 11.26
C ILE A 492 -6.70 20.56 10.83
N SER A 493 -6.85 19.57 9.94
CA SER A 493 -8.14 19.08 9.44
C SER A 493 -9.01 18.53 10.56
N TRP A 494 -8.42 17.81 11.51
CA TRP A 494 -9.13 17.35 12.72
C TRP A 494 -9.67 18.51 13.57
N SER A 495 -8.99 19.67 13.55
CA SER A 495 -9.39 20.86 14.32
C SER A 495 -10.34 21.80 13.57
N TRP A 496 -10.76 21.46 12.35
CA TRP A 496 -11.48 22.33 11.44
C TRP A 496 -12.97 22.48 11.79
N ASP A 497 -13.44 23.73 11.82
CA ASP A 497 -14.81 24.11 12.20
C ASP A 497 -15.51 25.03 11.17
N GLY A 498 -14.89 25.27 10.01
CA GLY A 498 -15.43 26.19 9.00
C GLY A 498 -15.13 27.68 9.28
N TYR A 499 -16.05 28.55 8.83
CA TYR A 499 -15.91 30.00 8.81
C TYR A 499 -16.80 30.69 9.86
N PRO A 500 -16.37 31.83 10.44
CA PRO A 500 -15.06 32.48 10.25
C PRO A 500 -13.92 31.64 10.85
N ILE A 501 -12.76 31.67 10.20
CA ILE A 501 -11.62 30.81 10.53
C ILE A 501 -11.06 31.16 11.91
N LYS A 502 -11.20 30.23 12.85
CA LYS A 502 -10.74 30.38 14.26
C LYS A 502 -9.57 29.46 14.61
N GLY A 503 -9.00 28.76 13.63
CA GLY A 503 -7.98 27.73 13.82
C GLY A 503 -6.80 27.86 12.85
N PRO A 504 -5.86 26.89 12.90
CA PRO A 504 -4.80 26.81 11.92
C PRO A 504 -5.36 26.51 10.51
N GLN A 505 -4.56 26.84 9.51
CA GLN A 505 -4.78 26.56 8.09
C GLN A 505 -3.58 25.79 7.53
N ALA A 506 -3.79 25.01 6.46
CA ALA A 506 -2.73 24.25 5.79
C ALA A 506 -1.46 25.09 5.55
N TYR A 507 -1.61 26.29 4.99
CA TYR A 507 -0.54 27.26 4.82
C TYR A 507 -0.84 28.51 5.68
N PRO A 508 0.11 29.00 6.50
CA PRO A 508 1.48 28.51 6.72
C PRO A 508 1.62 27.46 7.84
N HIS A 509 0.54 27.06 8.52
CA HIS A 509 0.65 26.37 9.81
C HIS A 509 1.10 24.90 9.69
N GLY A 510 0.92 24.25 8.53
CA GLY A 510 1.54 22.95 8.25
C GLY A 510 3.07 22.97 8.42
N ALA A 511 3.74 24.07 8.07
CA ALA A 511 5.17 24.22 8.33
C ALA A 511 5.50 24.26 9.83
N VAL A 512 4.61 24.77 10.67
CA VAL A 512 4.77 24.73 12.13
C VAL A 512 4.72 23.28 12.62
N SER A 513 3.78 22.46 12.15
CA SER A 513 3.71 21.03 12.45
C SER A 513 5.02 20.32 12.11
N ILE A 514 5.56 20.59 10.91
CA ILE A 514 6.84 20.02 10.44
C ILE A 514 8.01 20.47 11.33
N ILE A 515 8.13 21.77 11.62
CA ILE A 515 9.22 22.32 12.44
C ILE A 515 9.19 21.72 13.85
N VAL A 516 8.01 21.63 14.48
CA VAL A 516 7.84 21.02 15.81
C VAL A 516 8.26 19.54 15.78
N ALA A 517 7.86 18.78 14.75
CA ALA A 517 8.27 17.39 14.60
C ALA A 517 9.80 17.24 14.43
N LEU A 518 10.42 18.09 13.62
CA LEU A 518 11.87 18.10 13.42
C LEU A 518 12.62 18.43 14.72
N LEU A 519 12.14 19.42 15.48
CA LEU A 519 12.70 19.77 16.79
C LEU A 519 12.59 18.58 17.74
N ALA A 520 11.42 17.92 17.82
CA ALA A 520 11.21 16.74 18.65
C ALA A 520 12.22 15.62 18.33
N ILE A 521 12.44 15.32 17.04
CA ILE A 521 13.44 14.31 16.61
C ILE A 521 14.86 14.71 17.02
N VAL A 522 15.24 15.99 16.87
CA VAL A 522 16.60 16.48 17.19
C VAL A 522 16.87 16.43 18.69
N VAL A 523 15.89 16.75 19.53
CA VAL A 523 16.05 16.74 21.00
C VAL A 523 15.83 15.35 21.62
N ALA A 524 15.09 14.47 20.96
CA ALA A 524 14.68 13.17 21.47
C ALA A 524 15.86 12.36 22.05
N PRO A 525 17.03 12.19 21.40
CA PRO A 525 18.16 11.43 21.93
C PRO A 525 18.64 11.85 23.33
N ARG A 526 18.40 13.10 23.73
CA ARG A 526 18.71 13.59 25.08
C ARG A 526 17.56 13.38 26.06
N LEU A 527 16.33 13.67 25.62
CA LEU A 527 15.15 13.68 26.50
C LEU A 527 14.69 12.27 26.88
N TYR A 528 14.74 11.31 25.95
CA TYR A 528 14.22 9.96 26.19
C TYR A 528 15.00 9.17 27.27
N ARG A 529 16.19 9.66 27.66
CA ARG A 529 17.05 9.05 28.70
C ARG A 529 16.60 9.38 30.12
N SER A 530 15.68 10.34 30.30
CA SER A 530 15.13 10.69 31.61
C SER A 530 13.78 10.00 31.80
N PHE A 531 13.68 9.11 32.80
CA PHE A 531 12.41 8.46 33.13
C PHE A 531 11.33 9.47 33.54
N SER A 532 11.70 10.47 34.35
CA SER A 532 10.77 11.52 34.79
C SER A 532 10.23 12.29 33.60
N PHE A 533 11.08 12.65 32.63
CA PHE A 533 10.62 13.31 31.40
C PHE A 533 9.66 12.40 30.62
N MET A 534 9.99 11.13 30.46
CA MET A 534 9.13 10.17 29.75
C MET A 534 7.77 9.98 30.44
N LEU A 535 7.72 9.97 31.78
CA LEU A 535 6.48 9.86 32.56
C LEU A 535 5.65 11.13 32.50
N PHE A 536 6.23 12.31 32.78
CA PHE A 536 5.51 13.58 32.70
C PHE A 536 5.07 13.90 31.27
N GLY A 537 5.92 13.57 30.29
CA GLY A 537 5.59 13.66 28.86
C GLY A 537 4.43 12.75 28.48
N PHE A 538 4.35 11.53 29.02
CA PHE A 538 3.21 10.63 28.81
C PHE A 538 1.90 11.26 29.32
N VAL A 539 1.90 11.76 30.57
CA VAL A 539 0.73 12.41 31.16
C VAL A 539 0.32 13.63 30.34
N ALA A 540 1.28 14.46 29.92
CA ALA A 540 1.04 15.59 29.05
C ALA A 540 0.49 15.16 27.68
N SER A 541 0.95 14.05 27.11
CA SER A 541 0.43 13.50 25.85
C SER A 541 -1.00 13.00 25.97
N CYS A 542 -1.38 12.39 27.10
CA CYS A 542 -2.76 11.98 27.37
C CYS A 542 -3.68 13.20 27.51
N ALA A 543 -3.25 14.23 28.24
CA ALA A 543 -3.98 15.49 28.34
C ALA A 543 -4.08 16.20 26.98
N GLY A 544 -2.99 16.23 26.22
CA GLY A 544 -2.94 16.75 24.85
C GLY A 544 -3.89 16.01 23.92
N SER A 545 -3.92 14.67 23.98
CA SER A 545 -4.87 13.83 23.22
C SER A 545 -6.33 14.09 23.60
N TYR A 546 -6.61 14.31 24.88
CA TYR A 546 -7.95 14.64 25.36
C TYR A 546 -8.42 16.01 24.84
N VAL A 547 -7.53 17.01 24.88
CA VAL A 547 -7.80 18.34 24.31
C VAL A 547 -7.95 18.26 22.79
N PHE A 548 -7.09 17.50 22.12
CA PHE A 548 -7.14 17.28 20.66
C PHE A 548 -8.49 16.70 20.22
N TYR A 549 -9.04 15.76 20.99
CA TYR A 549 -10.31 15.09 20.66
C TYR A 549 -11.56 15.93 20.96
N LEU A 550 -11.58 16.71 22.05
CA LEU A 550 -12.80 17.41 22.50
C LEU A 550 -12.88 18.89 22.15
N LYS A 551 -11.76 19.51 21.81
CA LYS A 551 -11.70 20.93 21.45
C LYS A 551 -11.56 21.06 19.95
N HIS A 552 -11.62 22.31 19.51
CA HIS A 552 -11.53 22.69 18.10
C HIS A 552 -10.56 23.85 17.91
N GLY A 553 -10.23 24.16 16.65
CA GLY A 553 -9.30 25.21 16.25
C GLY A 553 -7.93 25.10 16.94
N TRP A 554 -7.42 26.23 17.41
CA TRP A 554 -6.08 26.32 18.01
C TRP A 554 -5.87 25.40 19.21
N GLN A 555 -6.88 25.21 20.07
CA GLN A 555 -6.74 24.38 21.26
C GLN A 555 -6.53 22.92 20.89
N SER A 556 -7.34 22.41 19.95
CA SER A 556 -7.19 21.05 19.41
C SER A 556 -5.81 20.86 18.80
N TYR A 557 -5.42 21.77 17.90
CA TYR A 557 -4.13 21.73 17.22
C TYR A 557 -2.93 21.69 18.18
N LEU A 558 -2.94 22.53 19.22
CA LEU A 558 -1.89 22.53 20.26
C LEU A 558 -1.86 21.20 21.03
N GLY A 559 -3.02 20.62 21.34
CA GLY A 559 -3.12 19.28 21.95
C GLY A 559 -2.51 18.19 21.07
N GLY A 560 -2.80 18.24 19.76
CA GLY A 560 -2.24 17.34 18.75
C GLY A 560 -0.71 17.48 18.60
N LEU A 561 -0.18 18.70 18.68
CA LEU A 561 1.27 18.95 18.65
C LEU A 561 1.98 18.35 19.87
N VAL A 562 1.38 18.44 21.06
CA VAL A 562 1.93 17.82 22.29
C VAL A 562 1.96 16.30 22.15
N LEU A 563 0.86 15.69 21.68
CA LEU A 563 0.76 14.25 21.46
C LEU A 563 1.80 13.76 20.44
N SER A 564 1.82 14.35 19.24
CA SER A 564 2.72 13.95 18.16
C SER A 564 4.20 14.15 18.50
N SER A 565 4.55 15.23 19.22
CA SER A 565 5.91 15.44 19.74
C SER A 565 6.33 14.34 20.71
N TYR A 566 5.44 13.93 21.62
CA TYR A 566 5.72 12.84 22.54
C TYR A 566 5.90 11.50 21.82
N VAL A 567 5.08 11.20 20.80
CA VAL A 567 5.20 10.00 19.95
C VAL A 567 6.58 9.92 19.29
N LEU A 568 7.10 11.04 18.75
CA LEU A 568 8.44 11.08 18.15
C LEU A 568 9.55 10.82 19.17
N ILE A 569 9.41 11.35 20.39
CA ILE A 569 10.39 11.13 21.46
C ILE A 569 10.31 9.69 21.99
N SER A 570 9.11 9.15 22.17
CA SER A 570 8.86 7.80 22.67
C SER A 570 9.21 6.70 21.66
N ALA A 571 9.31 7.02 20.37
CA ALA A 571 9.82 6.11 19.36
C ALA A 571 11.23 5.58 19.69
N PHE A 572 12.11 6.40 20.29
CA PHE A 572 13.46 5.98 20.68
C PHE A 572 13.47 4.80 21.68
N PRO A 573 12.83 4.92 22.87
CA PRO A 573 12.75 3.82 23.81
C PRO A 573 11.93 2.64 23.26
N SER A 574 10.91 2.90 22.41
CA SER A 574 10.10 1.87 21.75
C SER A 574 10.96 0.95 20.86
N PHE A 575 11.69 1.51 19.89
CA PHE A 575 12.59 0.74 19.03
C PHE A 575 13.76 0.11 19.79
N ARG A 576 14.30 0.81 20.81
CA ARG A 576 15.37 0.27 21.67
C ARG A 576 14.92 -0.96 22.44
N PHE A 577 13.68 -0.96 22.94
CA PHE A 577 13.11 -2.11 23.60
C PHE A 577 12.81 -3.23 22.59
N ALA A 578 12.33 -2.89 21.39
CA ALA A 578 12.00 -3.87 20.36
C ALA A 578 13.18 -4.73 19.91
N VAL A 579 14.37 -4.13 19.72
CA VAL A 579 15.57 -4.86 19.29
C VAL A 579 16.19 -5.73 20.39
N SER A 580 15.73 -5.60 21.64
CA SER A 580 16.31 -6.33 22.78
C SER A 580 15.92 -7.81 22.81
N SER A 581 14.80 -8.18 22.17
CA SER A 581 14.24 -9.53 22.12
C SER A 581 14.29 -10.12 20.70
N SER A 582 13.56 -11.22 20.44
CA SER A 582 13.51 -11.85 19.11
C SER A 582 12.93 -10.90 18.06
N PRO A 583 13.69 -10.53 17.00
CA PRO A 583 13.23 -9.64 15.95
C PRO A 583 11.93 -10.09 15.29
N ALA A 584 11.79 -11.38 15.03
CA ALA A 584 10.63 -11.95 14.37
C ALA A 584 9.35 -11.76 15.19
N LYS A 585 9.42 -12.00 16.51
CA LYS A 585 8.25 -11.90 17.40
C LYS A 585 7.87 -10.45 17.66
N ILE A 586 8.86 -9.58 17.92
CA ILE A 586 8.55 -8.19 18.29
C ILE A 586 8.17 -7.33 17.09
N PHE A 587 8.95 -7.35 16.00
CA PHE A 587 8.59 -6.59 14.81
C PHE A 587 7.36 -7.19 14.11
N GLY A 588 7.29 -8.52 13.95
CA GLY A 588 6.12 -9.18 13.37
C GLY A 588 4.85 -8.91 14.19
N GLY A 589 4.91 -9.06 15.51
CA GLY A 589 3.80 -8.71 16.39
C GLY A 589 3.48 -7.22 16.41
N GLY A 590 4.49 -6.35 16.32
CA GLY A 590 4.31 -4.90 16.26
C GLY A 590 3.58 -4.46 14.99
N PHE A 591 3.96 -5.01 13.84
CA PHE A 591 3.23 -4.81 12.58
C PHE A 591 1.82 -5.41 12.64
N LEU A 592 1.61 -6.53 13.32
CA LEU A 592 0.25 -7.06 13.56
C LEU A 592 -0.62 -6.08 14.35
N VAL A 593 -0.11 -5.50 15.45
CA VAL A 593 -0.84 -4.48 16.21
C VAL A 593 -1.10 -3.24 15.34
N TYR A 594 -0.10 -2.81 14.57
CA TYR A 594 -0.25 -1.72 13.61
C TYR A 594 -1.36 -1.99 12.60
N SER A 595 -1.38 -3.15 11.93
CA SER A 595 -2.41 -3.49 10.94
C SER A 595 -3.80 -3.58 11.59
N LEU A 596 -3.91 -4.14 12.80
CA LEU A 596 -5.16 -4.15 13.57
C LEU A 596 -5.67 -2.74 13.89
N TYR A 597 -4.77 -1.82 14.26
CA TYR A 597 -5.13 -0.42 14.51
C TYR A 597 -5.49 0.31 13.21
N SER A 598 -4.79 0.02 12.11
CA SER A 598 -5.13 0.53 10.78
C SER A 598 -6.53 0.10 10.37
N PHE A 599 -6.90 -1.17 10.56
CA PHE A 599 -8.27 -1.60 10.30
C PHE A 599 -9.28 -0.95 11.25
N ALA A 600 -8.97 -0.83 12.55
CA ALA A 600 -9.80 -0.10 13.51
C ALA A 600 -10.04 1.35 13.08
N HIS A 601 -9.05 1.98 12.46
CA HIS A 601 -9.16 3.34 11.92
C HIS A 601 -10.06 3.42 10.68
N VAL A 602 -10.23 2.32 9.94
CA VAL A 602 -11.20 2.23 8.83
C VAL A 602 -12.61 2.00 9.38
N TRP A 603 -12.74 1.07 10.33
CA TRP A 603 -14.02 0.71 10.93
C TRP A 603 -14.77 1.85 11.62
N VAL A 604 -14.08 2.90 12.09
CA VAL A 604 -14.78 4.05 12.71
C VAL A 604 -15.65 4.83 11.74
N VAL A 605 -15.38 4.77 10.43
CA VAL A 605 -16.12 5.47 9.37
C VAL A 605 -16.82 4.50 8.41
N ALA A 606 -16.14 3.44 7.97
CA ALA A 606 -16.66 2.47 7.00
C ALA A 606 -17.51 1.36 7.66
N TYR A 607 -18.08 1.62 8.83
CA TYR A 607 -18.71 0.58 9.67
C TYR A 607 -19.86 -0.15 8.98
N GLU A 608 -20.49 0.47 7.97
CA GLU A 608 -21.58 -0.11 7.20
C GLU A 608 -21.10 -1.16 6.18
N PHE A 609 -19.91 -0.97 5.61
CA PHE A 609 -19.37 -1.82 4.54
C PHE A 609 -18.58 -3.03 5.04
N VAL A 610 -18.33 -3.10 6.36
CA VAL A 610 -17.44 -4.11 6.93
C VAL A 610 -18.14 -4.95 8.00
N PRO A 611 -18.08 -6.29 7.94
CA PRO A 611 -18.66 -7.17 8.95
C PRO A 611 -18.19 -6.83 10.35
N GLY A 612 -19.13 -6.64 11.28
CA GLY A 612 -18.85 -6.25 12.67
C GLY A 612 -18.48 -4.78 12.88
N GLY A 613 -18.53 -3.95 11.82
CA GLY A 613 -18.14 -2.53 11.87
C GLY A 613 -18.91 -1.71 12.92
N PHE A 614 -20.17 -2.08 13.21
CA PHE A 614 -20.99 -1.44 14.25
C PHE A 614 -20.31 -1.36 15.63
N MET A 615 -19.36 -2.25 15.94
CA MET A 615 -18.63 -2.24 17.22
C MET A 615 -17.73 -1.02 17.39
N LEU A 616 -17.22 -0.46 16.27
CA LEU A 616 -16.30 0.67 16.26
C LEU A 616 -16.89 1.92 15.61
N ARG A 617 -18.15 1.88 15.17
CA ARG A 617 -18.90 3.04 14.65
C ARG A 617 -18.69 4.28 15.52
N GLU A 618 -18.05 5.29 14.95
CA GLU A 618 -17.78 6.59 15.59
C GLU A 618 -16.90 6.52 16.86
N LYS A 619 -16.22 5.39 17.12
CA LYS A 619 -15.43 5.15 18.35
C LYS A 619 -13.96 5.51 18.19
N THR A 620 -13.65 6.67 17.60
CA THR A 620 -12.24 7.15 17.52
C THR A 620 -11.59 7.33 18.89
N SER A 621 -12.39 7.65 19.93
CA SER A 621 -11.91 7.68 21.32
C SER A 621 -11.31 6.34 21.78
N TYR A 622 -11.82 5.20 21.31
CA TYR A 622 -11.28 3.88 21.67
C TYR A 622 -9.90 3.67 21.06
N LEU A 623 -9.67 4.13 19.83
CA LEU A 623 -8.35 4.10 19.21
C LEU A 623 -7.35 5.00 19.96
N LEU A 624 -7.76 6.19 20.37
CA LEU A 624 -6.90 7.09 21.16
C LEU A 624 -6.55 6.48 22.54
N ILE A 625 -7.51 5.80 23.19
CA ILE A 625 -7.24 5.05 24.43
C ILE A 625 -6.27 3.88 24.16
N ALA A 626 -6.50 3.10 23.10
CA ALA A 626 -5.62 1.99 22.72
C ALA A 626 -4.20 2.46 22.35
N LEU A 627 -4.08 3.64 21.75
CA LEU A 627 -2.81 4.32 21.52
C LEU A 627 -2.14 4.69 22.85
N ALA A 628 -2.85 5.35 23.76
CA ALA A 628 -2.32 5.74 25.08
C ALA A 628 -1.86 4.51 25.89
N VAL A 629 -2.61 3.40 25.86
CA VAL A 629 -2.22 2.12 26.50
C VAL A 629 -0.92 1.59 25.89
N GLY A 630 -0.79 1.61 24.56
CA GLY A 630 0.45 1.19 23.89
C GLY A 630 1.65 2.07 24.21
N LEU A 631 1.46 3.40 24.26
CA LEU A 631 2.50 4.34 24.69
C LEU A 631 2.92 4.07 26.15
N PHE A 632 1.97 3.74 27.03
CA PHE A 632 2.25 3.34 28.41
C PHE A 632 3.04 2.03 28.52
N CYS A 633 2.73 1.03 27.68
CA CYS A 633 3.48 -0.23 27.63
C CYS A 633 4.98 -0.01 27.37
N GLN A 634 5.34 1.01 26.57
CA GLN A 634 6.74 1.38 26.32
C GLN A 634 7.42 1.90 27.59
N LEU A 635 6.71 2.68 28.40
CA LEU A 635 7.20 3.24 29.66
C LEU A 635 7.48 2.14 30.70
N LEU A 636 6.64 1.11 30.76
CA LEU A 636 6.86 -0.09 31.59
C LEU A 636 8.10 -0.88 31.14
N GLY A 637 8.30 -1.00 29.83
CA GLY A 637 9.52 -1.59 29.26
C GLY A 637 10.78 -0.79 29.60
N TYR A 638 10.66 0.54 29.59
CA TYR A 638 11.75 1.45 29.92
C TYR A 638 12.20 1.37 31.39
N SER A 639 11.27 1.34 32.35
CA SER A 639 11.60 1.24 33.79
C SER A 639 12.34 -0.06 34.12
N SER A 640 11.96 -1.17 33.46
CA SER A 640 12.61 -2.47 33.58
C SER A 640 14.06 -2.48 33.04
N PHE A 641 14.37 -1.61 32.06
CA PHE A 641 15.71 -1.48 31.48
C PHE A 641 16.58 -0.49 32.27
N SER A 642 16.00 0.64 32.71
CA SER A 642 16.70 1.69 33.48
C SER A 642 17.05 1.25 34.91
N SER A 643 16.34 0.28 35.49
CA SER A 643 16.61 -0.27 36.83
C SER A 643 17.85 -1.17 36.86
N LYS A 644 18.29 -1.69 35.71
CA LYS A 644 19.60 -2.34 35.60
C LYS A 644 20.69 -1.26 35.64
N LYS A 645 21.16 -0.93 36.84
CA LYS A 645 22.35 -0.10 37.06
C LYS A 645 23.44 -0.56 36.09
N HIS A 646 23.79 0.28 35.12
CA HIS A 646 25.13 0.21 34.54
C HIS A 646 26.12 0.33 35.71
N PRO A 647 27.14 -0.54 35.83
CA PRO A 647 28.16 -0.35 36.84
C PRO A 647 28.72 1.08 36.66
N ALA A 648 28.61 1.88 37.72
CA ALA A 648 29.17 3.22 37.76
C ALA A 648 30.68 3.08 37.50
N GLY A 649 31.15 3.47 36.31
CA GLY A 649 32.57 3.37 35.98
C GLY A 649 32.96 3.10 34.52
N ILE A 650 32.04 2.93 33.56
CA ILE A 650 32.42 2.93 32.14
C ILE A 650 32.31 4.37 31.63
N ASN A 651 33.41 5.12 31.70
CA ASN A 651 33.55 6.37 30.96
C ASN A 651 33.24 6.07 29.48
N ALA A 652 32.22 6.72 28.91
CA ALA A 652 31.97 6.65 27.48
C ALA A 652 33.27 7.00 26.76
N ASN A 653 33.80 6.08 25.95
CA ASN A 653 35.04 6.31 25.22
C ASN A 653 34.92 7.64 24.46
N ALA A 654 36.00 8.43 24.40
CA ALA A 654 35.98 9.74 23.71
C ALA A 654 35.39 9.62 22.29
N GLU A 655 35.65 8.50 21.61
CA GLU A 655 35.09 8.16 20.29
C GLU A 655 33.57 8.02 20.25
N GLU A 656 32.92 7.43 21.26
CA GLU A 656 31.46 7.35 21.35
C GLU A 656 30.85 8.73 21.56
N THR A 657 31.46 9.53 22.44
CA THR A 657 31.05 10.92 22.68
C THR A 657 31.18 11.77 21.40
N HIS A 658 32.26 11.57 20.64
CA HIS A 658 32.47 12.21 19.34
C HIS A 658 31.50 11.68 18.27
N ALA A 659 31.14 10.40 18.26
CA ALA A 659 30.16 9.83 17.34
C ALA A 659 28.75 10.38 17.60
N ILE A 660 28.33 10.48 18.86
CA ILE A 660 27.06 11.09 19.27
C ILE A 660 27.01 12.57 18.85
N LYS A 661 28.08 13.34 19.13
CA LYS A 661 28.17 14.74 18.71
C LYS A 661 28.12 14.91 17.19
N ARG A 662 28.75 14.01 16.42
CA ARG A 662 28.71 14.03 14.94
C ARG A 662 27.32 13.67 14.41
N GLY A 663 26.67 12.63 14.95
CA GLY A 663 25.30 12.26 14.60
C GLY A 663 24.32 13.41 14.83
N PHE A 664 24.39 14.04 16.01
CA PHE A 664 23.57 15.20 16.36
C PHE A 664 23.73 16.38 15.38
N LYS A 665 24.96 16.71 14.97
CA LYS A 665 25.20 17.77 13.98
C LYS A 665 24.55 17.45 12.62
N LYS A 666 24.62 16.21 12.16
CA LYS A 666 23.99 15.80 10.88
C LYS A 666 22.47 15.86 10.94
N SER A 667 21.89 15.44 12.06
CA SER A 667 20.45 15.56 12.29
C SER A 667 19.99 17.01 12.24
N ILE A 668 20.74 17.94 12.85
CA ILE A 668 20.45 19.38 12.77
C ILE A 668 20.52 19.87 11.33
N VAL A 669 21.58 19.54 10.59
CA VAL A 669 21.75 20.01 9.21
C VAL A 669 20.57 19.55 8.34
N LEU A 670 20.23 18.26 8.39
CA LEU A 670 19.13 17.73 7.59
C LEU A 670 17.77 18.27 8.05
N ALA A 671 17.55 18.37 9.35
CA ALA A 671 16.34 19.00 9.90
C ALA A 671 16.23 20.47 9.49
N ALA A 672 17.32 21.23 9.49
CA ALA A 672 17.32 22.62 9.01
C ALA A 672 16.96 22.68 7.53
N CYS A 673 17.52 21.82 6.66
CA CYS A 673 17.15 21.76 5.24
C CYS A 673 15.65 21.47 5.04
N LEU A 674 15.10 20.49 5.77
CA LEU A 674 13.67 20.15 5.71
C LEU A 674 12.79 21.29 6.26
N GLY A 675 13.22 21.96 7.34
CA GLY A 675 12.54 23.12 7.90
C GLY A 675 12.55 24.32 6.94
N PHE A 676 13.67 24.59 6.26
CA PHE A 676 13.76 25.62 5.23
C PHE A 676 12.85 25.32 4.03
N MET A 677 12.77 24.05 3.61
CA MET A 677 11.81 23.62 2.58
C MET A 677 10.37 23.89 3.01
N ALA A 678 10.00 23.52 4.25
CA ALA A 678 8.67 23.80 4.78
C ALA A 678 8.36 25.31 4.81
N ILE A 679 9.30 26.14 5.30
CA ILE A 679 9.12 27.60 5.31
C ILE A 679 8.98 28.16 3.90
N LYS A 680 9.79 27.68 2.94
CA LYS A 680 9.70 28.09 1.53
C LYS A 680 8.29 27.88 0.99
N TYR A 681 7.73 26.70 1.13
CA TYR A 681 6.38 26.40 0.60
C TYR A 681 5.26 27.05 1.40
N ALA A 682 5.44 27.27 2.71
CA ALA A 682 4.52 28.06 3.51
C ALA A 682 4.40 29.52 3.02
N ILE A 683 5.48 30.09 2.50
CA ILE A 683 5.49 31.44 1.91
C ILE A 683 4.93 31.39 0.48
N MET A 684 5.33 30.40 -0.31
CA MET A 684 4.93 30.26 -1.72
C MET A 684 3.43 30.02 -1.90
N TYR A 685 2.82 29.20 -1.05
CA TYR A 685 1.40 28.83 -1.11
C TYR A 685 0.56 29.57 -0.07
N LYS A 686 1.07 30.68 0.48
CA LYS A 686 0.27 31.53 1.36
C LYS A 686 -0.94 32.06 0.59
N PRO A 687 -2.18 32.02 1.13
CA PRO A 687 -3.35 32.55 0.42
C PRO A 687 -3.32 34.09 0.28
N PRO A 688 -3.49 34.61 -0.95
CA PRO A 688 -4.30 35.81 -1.16
C PRO A 688 -5.23 35.68 -2.38
N TYR A 689 -5.59 34.45 -2.77
CA TYR A 689 -6.04 33.99 -4.09
C TYR A 689 -6.85 34.96 -4.98
N ASP A 690 -6.77 34.81 -6.30
CA ASP A 690 -7.63 35.56 -7.24
C ASP A 690 -9.06 35.02 -7.19
N TYR A 691 -9.84 35.60 -6.27
CA TYR A 691 -11.23 35.27 -6.02
C TYR A 691 -12.20 35.90 -7.05
N THR A 692 -11.71 36.42 -8.17
CA THR A 692 -12.57 37.08 -9.16
C THR A 692 -13.54 36.08 -9.79
N PRO A 693 -14.87 36.31 -9.69
CA PRO A 693 -15.90 35.52 -10.39
C PRO A 693 -15.80 35.68 -11.91
N TYR A 694 -16.36 34.74 -12.68
CA TYR A 694 -16.25 34.76 -14.15
C TYR A 694 -17.07 35.87 -14.82
N HIS A 695 -18.27 36.19 -14.30
CA HIS A 695 -19.22 37.12 -14.93
C HIS A 695 -19.72 38.21 -13.95
N PRO A 696 -18.82 39.07 -13.42
CA PRO A 696 -19.14 40.01 -12.36
C PRO A 696 -20.01 41.19 -12.79
N ASP A 697 -19.89 41.65 -14.03
CA ASP A 697 -20.61 42.82 -14.55
C ASP A 697 -22.12 42.55 -14.67
N GLU A 698 -22.48 41.33 -15.06
CA GLU A 698 -23.85 40.85 -15.18
C GLU A 698 -24.40 40.30 -13.86
N LYS A 699 -23.59 40.28 -12.80
CA LYS A 699 -23.90 39.63 -11.52
C LYS A 699 -24.35 38.18 -11.67
N VAL A 700 -23.71 37.46 -12.57
CA VAL A 700 -23.97 36.05 -12.85
C VAL A 700 -22.97 35.20 -12.08
N PHE A 701 -23.44 34.07 -11.53
CA PHE A 701 -22.57 33.06 -10.96
C PHE A 701 -23.00 31.66 -11.39
N THR A 702 -22.03 30.79 -11.63
CA THR A 702 -22.28 29.38 -11.91
C THR A 702 -22.06 28.55 -10.65
N ALA A 703 -23.05 27.75 -10.27
CA ALA A 703 -22.95 26.81 -9.17
C ALA A 703 -22.90 25.36 -9.66
N GLY A 704 -22.23 24.45 -8.94
CA GLY A 704 -22.20 23.04 -9.29
C GLY A 704 -22.00 22.07 -8.13
N ILE A 705 -22.30 20.79 -8.37
CA ILE A 705 -22.10 19.69 -7.40
C ILE A 705 -21.49 18.49 -8.11
N TRP A 706 -20.49 17.88 -7.48
CA TRP A 706 -19.83 16.70 -8.04
C TRP A 706 -19.36 15.70 -6.96
N THR A 707 -19.76 14.44 -7.06
CA THR A 707 -19.21 13.33 -6.27
C THR A 707 -17.98 12.75 -6.98
N ILE A 708 -16.82 12.75 -6.31
CA ILE A 708 -15.52 12.57 -6.98
C ILE A 708 -14.73 11.33 -6.56
N HIS A 709 -15.34 10.34 -5.88
CA HIS A 709 -14.67 9.09 -5.50
C HIS A 709 -13.30 9.32 -4.84
N PHE A 710 -13.24 10.26 -3.88
CA PHE A 710 -12.01 10.60 -3.16
C PHE A 710 -10.86 11.06 -4.05
N GLY A 711 -11.15 11.54 -5.27
CA GLY A 711 -10.18 12.07 -6.22
C GLY A 711 -9.31 10.99 -6.86
N LEU A 712 -9.83 9.77 -7.04
CA LEU A 712 -9.21 8.70 -7.83
C LEU A 712 -10.07 8.40 -9.06
N ASP A 713 -9.43 8.28 -10.21
CA ASP A 713 -10.09 7.97 -11.48
C ASP A 713 -10.29 6.45 -11.68
N ASP A 714 -10.97 6.06 -12.77
CA ASP A 714 -11.26 4.66 -13.11
C ASP A 714 -10.02 3.75 -13.24
N TYR A 715 -8.82 4.32 -13.28
CA TYR A 715 -7.54 3.60 -13.40
C TYR A 715 -6.64 3.81 -12.16
N MET A 716 -7.23 4.23 -11.04
CA MET A 716 -6.57 4.47 -9.76
C MET A 716 -5.50 5.59 -9.86
N TRP A 717 -5.66 6.54 -10.78
CA TRP A 717 -4.82 7.74 -10.83
C TRP A 717 -5.44 8.87 -10.03
N ALA A 718 -4.61 9.70 -9.43
CA ALA A 718 -5.05 10.92 -8.77
C ALA A 718 -5.66 11.88 -9.82
N ALA A 719 -6.89 12.32 -9.58
CA ALA A 719 -7.72 13.04 -10.55
C ALA A 719 -7.82 14.55 -10.28
N GLU A 720 -7.16 15.08 -9.26
CA GLU A 720 -7.36 16.46 -8.77
C GLU A 720 -7.06 17.51 -9.86
N HIS A 721 -6.05 17.27 -10.71
CA HIS A 721 -5.74 18.15 -11.84
C HIS A 721 -6.82 18.13 -12.93
N ARG A 722 -7.44 16.97 -13.20
CA ARG A 722 -8.54 16.85 -14.16
C ARG A 722 -9.80 17.53 -13.63
N ILE A 723 -10.08 17.35 -12.34
CA ILE A 723 -11.19 18.03 -11.64
C ILE A 723 -11.00 19.55 -11.73
N ARG A 724 -9.80 20.06 -11.40
CA ARG A 724 -9.45 21.48 -11.56
C ARG A 724 -9.72 21.98 -12.98
N ASP A 725 -9.25 21.25 -13.98
CA ASP A 725 -9.38 21.68 -15.38
C ASP A 725 -10.85 21.74 -15.82
N VAL A 726 -11.67 20.76 -15.42
CA VAL A 726 -13.12 20.78 -15.69
C VAL A 726 -13.81 21.95 -15.01
N VAL A 727 -13.55 22.17 -13.71
CA VAL A 727 -14.15 23.25 -12.91
C VAL A 727 -13.79 24.63 -13.46
N ARG A 728 -12.53 24.83 -13.86
CA ARG A 728 -12.08 26.05 -14.54
C ARG A 728 -12.78 26.23 -15.87
N ASP A 729 -12.81 25.17 -16.68
CA ASP A 729 -13.23 25.26 -18.06
C ASP A 729 -14.75 25.42 -18.23
N ILE A 730 -15.55 24.95 -17.25
CA ILE A 730 -17.00 25.15 -17.17
C ILE A 730 -17.39 26.42 -16.39
N GLU A 731 -16.40 27.18 -15.91
CA GLU A 731 -16.56 28.46 -15.24
C GLU A 731 -17.39 28.40 -13.93
N LEU A 732 -17.11 27.43 -13.03
CA LEU A 732 -17.78 27.39 -11.72
C LEU A 732 -17.28 28.48 -10.78
N ASP A 733 -18.20 29.27 -10.23
CA ASP A 733 -17.92 30.26 -9.19
C ASP A 733 -18.15 29.70 -7.79
N VAL A 734 -19.10 28.76 -7.63
CA VAL A 734 -19.40 28.09 -6.35
C VAL A 734 -19.61 26.61 -6.62
N PHE A 735 -18.96 25.71 -5.88
CA PHE A 735 -19.27 24.29 -6.05
C PHE A 735 -19.03 23.45 -4.81
N GLY A 736 -19.79 22.37 -4.72
CA GLY A 736 -19.60 21.31 -3.73
C GLY A 736 -18.88 20.11 -4.33
N LEU A 737 -17.95 19.52 -3.57
CA LEU A 737 -17.39 18.20 -3.84
C LEU A 737 -17.74 17.22 -2.73
N LEU A 738 -18.23 16.05 -3.11
CA LEU A 738 -18.66 15.00 -2.20
C LEU A 738 -17.75 13.77 -2.34
N GLU A 739 -17.75 12.94 -1.30
CA GLU A 739 -16.72 11.90 -1.11
C GLU A 739 -15.32 12.52 -1.16
N SER A 740 -15.16 13.63 -0.43
CA SER A 740 -13.97 14.48 -0.49
C SER A 740 -13.06 14.35 0.74
N ASP A 741 -13.46 13.59 1.77
CA ASP A 741 -12.60 13.33 2.93
C ASP A 741 -11.47 12.37 2.59
N THR A 742 -10.30 12.96 2.31
CA THR A 742 -9.08 12.23 1.97
C THR A 742 -8.04 12.23 3.11
N GLN A 743 -8.38 12.78 4.28
CA GLN A 743 -7.53 12.90 5.47
C GLN A 743 -7.56 11.63 6.36
N ARG A 744 -7.68 10.45 5.76
CA ARG A 744 -7.68 9.15 6.44
C ARG A 744 -6.56 8.25 5.92
N LEU A 745 -6.19 7.24 6.71
CA LEU A 745 -5.16 6.26 6.37
C LEU A 745 -5.41 5.57 5.03
N ILE A 746 -6.67 5.20 4.76
CA ILE A 746 -7.10 4.58 3.50
C ILE A 746 -7.11 5.53 2.30
N MET A 747 -6.91 6.83 2.51
CA MET A 747 -6.85 7.84 1.45
C MET A 747 -5.47 8.50 1.34
N GLY A 748 -4.48 7.94 2.06
CA GLY A 748 -3.11 8.46 2.09
C GLY A 748 -2.94 9.75 2.90
N PHE A 749 -3.95 10.20 3.65
CA PHE A 749 -3.99 11.51 4.32
C PHE A 749 -3.76 12.69 3.36
N ARG A 750 -4.47 12.72 2.22
CA ARG A 750 -4.43 13.80 1.23
C ARG A 750 -5.40 14.92 1.59
N ASP A 751 -5.25 16.06 0.94
CA ASP A 751 -6.17 17.19 1.02
C ASP A 751 -6.29 17.87 -0.34
N LEU A 752 -7.25 17.41 -1.13
CA LEU A 752 -7.53 17.93 -2.47
C LEU A 752 -7.94 19.40 -2.46
N THR A 753 -8.45 19.91 -1.33
CA THR A 753 -8.90 21.31 -1.25
C THR A 753 -7.74 22.28 -1.38
N GLN A 754 -6.53 21.88 -1.01
CA GLN A 754 -5.33 22.72 -1.14
C GLN A 754 -5.00 23.02 -2.60
N LEU A 755 -4.95 22.00 -3.45
CA LEU A 755 -4.65 22.18 -4.87
C LEU A 755 -5.76 22.97 -5.57
N LEU A 756 -7.02 22.57 -5.34
CA LEU A 756 -8.17 23.18 -6.01
C LEU A 756 -8.34 24.64 -5.62
N SER A 757 -8.29 24.97 -4.32
CA SER A 757 -8.40 26.37 -3.86
C SER A 757 -7.26 27.24 -4.39
N HIS A 758 -6.03 26.69 -4.43
CA HIS A 758 -4.87 27.40 -4.93
C HIS A 758 -4.93 27.67 -6.42
N ASP A 759 -5.14 26.64 -7.24
CA ASP A 759 -5.07 26.76 -8.69
C ASP A 759 -6.31 27.45 -9.29
N LEU A 760 -7.49 27.26 -8.69
CA LEU A 760 -8.73 27.91 -9.14
C LEU A 760 -8.92 29.30 -8.55
N GLY A 761 -8.17 29.62 -7.49
CA GLY A 761 -8.25 30.87 -6.76
C GLY A 761 -9.59 31.03 -6.04
N MET A 762 -9.87 30.17 -5.05
CA MET A 762 -11.18 30.09 -4.39
C MET A 762 -11.04 29.95 -2.87
N TYR A 763 -12.02 30.50 -2.14
CA TYR A 763 -12.24 30.14 -0.74
C TYR A 763 -12.65 28.67 -0.68
N SER A 764 -12.19 27.96 0.33
CA SER A 764 -12.54 26.55 0.53
C SER A 764 -12.95 26.28 1.97
N ASP A 765 -13.93 25.40 2.14
CA ASP A 765 -14.34 24.79 3.40
C ASP A 765 -14.31 23.27 3.26
N TYR A 766 -13.49 22.57 4.05
CA TYR A 766 -13.30 21.11 4.04
C TYR A 766 -14.46 20.33 4.75
N GLY A 767 -15.53 21.01 5.16
CA GLY A 767 -16.42 20.55 6.23
C GLY A 767 -17.29 19.30 5.99
N PRO A 768 -17.48 18.43 7.02
CA PRO A 768 -16.86 18.45 8.35
C PRO A 768 -15.48 17.77 8.40
N GLY A 769 -14.71 18.05 9.45
CA GLY A 769 -13.40 17.41 9.70
C GLY A 769 -13.48 15.88 9.83
N PRO A 770 -12.35 15.17 9.64
CA PRO A 770 -12.30 13.70 9.64
C PRO A 770 -12.68 13.07 10.99
N ASP A 771 -12.68 13.85 12.08
CA ASP A 771 -13.12 13.46 13.41
C ASP A 771 -14.63 13.20 13.52
N LYS A 772 -15.40 13.65 12.52
CA LYS A 772 -16.86 13.50 12.46
C LYS A 772 -17.35 12.23 11.74
N HIS A 773 -16.42 11.36 11.33
CA HIS A 773 -16.72 10.03 10.77
C HIS A 773 -17.66 10.05 9.55
N THR A 774 -17.55 11.05 8.69
CA THR A 774 -18.25 11.12 7.39
C THR A 774 -17.30 10.82 6.23
N TRP A 775 -17.83 10.66 5.01
CA TRP A 775 -17.04 10.62 3.77
C TRP A 775 -16.64 12.01 3.22
N GLY A 776 -17.02 13.07 3.93
CA GLY A 776 -16.62 14.44 3.64
C GLY A 776 -17.48 15.14 2.61
N ALA A 777 -17.59 16.45 2.80
CA ALA A 777 -18.04 17.40 1.80
C ALA A 777 -17.02 18.54 1.75
N ALA A 778 -16.91 19.20 0.61
CA ALA A 778 -16.09 20.40 0.48
C ALA A 778 -16.86 21.44 -0.30
N LEU A 779 -16.84 22.69 0.17
CA LEU A 779 -17.41 23.84 -0.52
C LEU A 779 -16.27 24.72 -1.03
N PHE A 780 -16.37 25.14 -2.30
CA PHE A 780 -15.48 26.10 -2.92
C PHE A 780 -16.29 27.31 -3.39
N SER A 781 -15.72 28.50 -3.25
CA SER A 781 -16.39 29.74 -3.64
C SER A 781 -15.39 30.81 -4.12
N LYS A 782 -15.68 31.46 -5.23
CA LYS A 782 -15.08 32.74 -5.64
C LYS A 782 -15.55 33.89 -4.75
N PHE A 783 -16.71 33.74 -4.12
CA PHE A 783 -17.25 34.73 -3.19
C PHE A 783 -16.78 34.48 -1.75
N PRO A 784 -16.54 35.53 -0.95
CA PRO A 784 -16.17 35.37 0.46
C PRO A 784 -17.17 34.52 1.24
N ILE A 785 -16.66 33.49 1.93
CA ILE A 785 -17.46 32.71 2.89
C ILE A 785 -17.53 33.51 4.19
N VAL A 786 -18.70 34.11 4.46
CA VAL A 786 -18.93 34.95 5.65
C VAL A 786 -19.03 34.09 6.90
N ASN A 787 -19.75 32.98 6.80
CA ASN A 787 -19.99 32.03 7.88
C ASN A 787 -20.25 30.64 7.28
N SER A 788 -19.84 29.59 7.97
CA SER A 788 -20.28 28.23 7.64
C SER A 788 -20.52 27.40 8.90
N THR A 789 -21.50 26.51 8.81
CA THR A 789 -21.87 25.56 9.87
C THR A 789 -21.87 24.17 9.27
N HIS A 790 -21.23 23.21 9.95
CA HIS A 790 -21.24 21.81 9.54
C HIS A 790 -22.28 21.03 10.34
N HIS A 791 -23.08 20.24 9.64
CA HIS A 791 -24.12 19.41 10.20
C HIS A 791 -23.78 17.94 9.97
N LEU A 792 -24.03 17.12 11.00
CA LEU A 792 -24.09 15.67 10.87
C LEU A 792 -25.56 15.29 10.81
N LEU A 793 -25.98 14.77 9.66
CA LEU A 793 -27.38 14.47 9.43
C LEU A 793 -27.77 13.16 10.13
N PRO A 794 -29.05 13.00 10.54
CA PRO A 794 -29.48 11.82 11.29
C PRO A 794 -29.24 10.52 10.52
N SER A 795 -28.61 9.55 11.17
CA SER A 795 -28.39 8.22 10.61
C SER A 795 -28.52 7.16 11.70
N PRO A 796 -29.72 6.59 11.93
CA PRO A 796 -29.90 5.55 12.93
C PRO A 796 -29.16 4.25 12.59
N TYR A 797 -29.00 3.92 11.30
CA TYR A 797 -28.49 2.60 10.90
C TYR A 797 -27.27 2.66 9.98
N GLY A 798 -27.28 3.53 8.98
CA GLY A 798 -26.29 3.58 7.91
C GLY A 798 -25.22 4.65 8.09
N GLU A 799 -24.80 5.23 6.96
CA GLU A 799 -23.76 6.24 6.85
C GLU A 799 -24.14 7.57 7.52
N LEU A 800 -23.19 8.09 8.30
CA LEU A 800 -23.20 9.47 8.76
C LEU A 800 -22.96 10.44 7.60
N ALA A 801 -24.03 11.11 7.22
CA ALA A 801 -24.08 12.08 6.13
C ALA A 801 -23.64 13.49 6.58
N PRO A 802 -22.71 14.14 5.86
CA PRO A 802 -22.31 15.53 6.10
C PRO A 802 -23.21 16.55 5.37
N ALA A 803 -23.35 17.74 5.95
CA ALA A 803 -23.78 18.94 5.22
C ALA A 803 -23.03 20.20 5.68
N ILE A 804 -22.68 21.06 4.72
CA ILE A 804 -22.15 22.41 4.96
C ILE A 804 -23.28 23.40 4.65
N HIS A 805 -23.66 24.23 5.62
CA HIS A 805 -24.50 25.41 5.38
C HIS A 805 -23.61 26.65 5.49
N ALA A 806 -23.33 27.28 4.35
CA ALA A 806 -22.51 28.47 4.25
C ALA A 806 -23.35 29.69 3.84
N THR A 807 -22.94 30.87 4.32
CA THR A 807 -23.44 32.16 3.82
C THR A 807 -22.31 32.83 3.05
N LEU A 808 -22.57 33.13 1.78
CA LEU A 808 -21.64 33.76 0.86
C LEU A 808 -22.04 35.23 0.61
N ASP A 809 -21.06 36.11 0.43
CA ASP A 809 -21.28 37.49 -0.05
C ASP A 809 -21.16 37.54 -1.58
N VAL A 810 -22.30 37.40 -2.27
CA VAL A 810 -22.38 37.31 -3.72
C VAL A 810 -22.83 38.65 -4.30
N TYR A 811 -21.88 39.42 -4.84
CA TYR A 811 -22.14 40.75 -5.41
C TYR A 811 -22.82 41.73 -4.45
N GLY A 812 -22.56 41.62 -3.14
CA GLY A 812 -23.15 42.43 -2.08
C GLY A 812 -24.44 41.88 -1.48
N GLU A 813 -24.95 40.76 -1.98
CA GLU A 813 -26.11 40.05 -1.45
C GLU A 813 -25.67 38.81 -0.67
N LEU A 814 -26.25 38.59 0.52
CA LEU A 814 -25.95 37.40 1.31
C LEU A 814 -26.79 36.22 0.81
N ILE A 815 -26.12 35.24 0.22
CA ILE A 815 -26.76 34.03 -0.33
C ILE A 815 -26.32 32.82 0.49
N ASP A 816 -27.29 32.03 0.94
CA ASP A 816 -26.99 30.77 1.61
C ASP A 816 -26.74 29.66 0.59
N VAL A 817 -25.68 28.88 0.78
CA VAL A 817 -25.35 27.71 -0.03
C VAL A 817 -25.26 26.49 0.88
N ILE A 818 -25.98 25.43 0.53
CA ILE A 818 -25.92 24.16 1.24
C ILE A 818 -25.28 23.10 0.35
N VAL A 819 -24.21 22.45 0.83
CA VAL A 819 -23.60 21.29 0.19
C VAL A 819 -23.87 20.06 1.06
N SER A 820 -24.42 18.98 0.52
CA SER A 820 -24.74 17.80 1.34
C SER A 820 -24.57 16.46 0.61
N HIS A 821 -24.28 15.41 1.38
CA HIS A 821 -24.20 14.02 0.90
C HIS A 821 -25.11 13.13 1.75
N ASN A 822 -26.21 12.64 1.19
CA ASN A 822 -27.08 11.65 1.84
C ASN A 822 -26.44 10.25 1.79
N GLY A 823 -26.86 9.38 2.72
CA GLY A 823 -26.41 7.98 2.78
C GLY A 823 -26.93 7.11 1.62
N GLN A 824 -26.49 5.85 1.57
CA GLN A 824 -26.71 4.99 0.40
C GLN A 824 -28.18 4.55 0.21
N TYR A 825 -28.43 3.92 -0.94
CA TYR A 825 -29.74 3.49 -1.41
C TYR A 825 -30.41 2.42 -0.52
N GLU A 826 -29.61 1.62 0.19
CA GLU A 826 -30.05 0.53 1.05
C GLU A 826 -30.79 1.02 2.31
N ASN A 827 -30.43 2.19 2.85
CA ASN A 827 -30.99 2.73 4.09
C ASN A 827 -32.03 3.83 3.82
N ALA A 828 -33.22 3.45 3.35
CA ALA A 828 -34.28 4.40 2.99
C ALA A 828 -34.68 5.35 4.13
N LEU A 829 -34.72 4.84 5.38
CA LEU A 829 -35.05 5.66 6.55
C LEU A 829 -34.01 6.77 6.79
N ASP A 830 -32.72 6.44 6.67
CA ASP A 830 -31.64 7.40 6.86
C ASP A 830 -31.78 8.53 5.84
N ARG A 831 -31.94 8.21 4.55
CA ARG A 831 -32.13 9.24 3.51
C ARG A 831 -33.38 10.09 3.73
N GLN A 832 -34.46 9.50 4.23
CA GLN A 832 -35.68 10.23 4.58
C GLN A 832 -35.42 11.23 5.71
N LEU A 833 -34.78 10.80 6.80
CA LEU A 833 -34.48 11.65 7.96
C LEU A 833 -33.47 12.75 7.61
N GLN A 834 -32.43 12.41 6.83
CA GLN A 834 -31.42 13.35 6.34
C GLN A 834 -32.06 14.44 5.47
N SER A 835 -32.91 14.04 4.51
CA SER A 835 -33.61 15.00 3.64
C SER A 835 -34.64 15.83 4.39
N THR A 836 -35.28 15.27 5.41
CA THR A 836 -36.20 16.01 6.28
C THR A 836 -35.46 17.09 7.06
N GLU A 837 -34.29 16.76 7.61
CA GLU A 837 -33.45 17.72 8.34
C GLU A 837 -32.89 18.81 7.42
N LEU A 838 -32.44 18.45 6.21
CA LEU A 838 -32.03 19.44 5.19
C LEU A 838 -33.19 20.37 4.81
N SER A 839 -34.40 19.83 4.65
CA SER A 839 -35.59 20.63 4.36
C SER A 839 -35.92 21.60 5.51
N ARG A 840 -35.73 21.18 6.77
CA ARG A 840 -35.85 22.06 7.94
C ARG A 840 -34.82 23.19 7.90
N ILE A 841 -33.55 22.87 7.66
CA ILE A 841 -32.44 23.86 7.58
C ILE A 841 -32.73 24.89 6.48
N MET A 842 -33.12 24.43 5.27
CA MET A 842 -33.47 25.33 4.17
C MET A 842 -34.68 26.21 4.49
N LYS A 843 -35.69 25.67 5.19
CA LYS A 843 -36.88 26.42 5.57
C LYS A 843 -36.60 27.53 6.60
N GLU A 844 -35.61 27.34 7.47
CA GLU A 844 -35.23 28.31 8.51
C GLU A 844 -34.43 29.50 7.97
N SER A 845 -33.73 29.33 6.85
CA SER A 845 -33.10 30.46 6.17
C SER A 845 -34.16 31.42 5.61
N THR A 846 -33.92 32.73 5.73
CA THR A 846 -34.73 33.80 5.13
C THR A 846 -34.07 34.42 3.90
N ARG A 847 -32.87 33.96 3.54
CA ARG A 847 -32.06 34.50 2.43
C ARG A 847 -32.36 33.77 1.12
N PRO A 848 -31.96 34.35 -0.03
CA PRO A 848 -31.75 33.57 -1.24
C PRO A 848 -30.87 32.35 -0.94
N LEU A 849 -31.21 31.20 -1.51
CA LEU A 849 -30.59 29.93 -1.15
C LEU A 849 -30.36 29.06 -2.38
N VAL A 850 -29.19 28.43 -2.45
CA VAL A 850 -28.85 27.39 -3.42
C VAL A 850 -28.45 26.12 -2.67
N PHE A 851 -29.07 25.00 -3.00
CA PHE A 851 -28.75 23.68 -2.49
C PHE A 851 -28.02 22.88 -3.56
N LEU A 852 -26.94 22.21 -3.17
CA LEU A 852 -26.01 21.44 -4.00
C LEU A 852 -25.82 20.07 -3.34
N GLY A 853 -26.59 19.06 -3.72
CA GLY A 853 -26.65 17.84 -2.91
C GLY A 853 -26.70 16.53 -3.68
N TYR A 854 -26.16 15.50 -3.05
CA TYR A 854 -26.31 14.09 -3.42
C TYR A 854 -27.37 13.45 -2.53
N VAL A 855 -28.49 13.05 -3.14
CA VAL A 855 -29.76 12.70 -2.47
C VAL A 855 -30.09 11.20 -2.59
N VAL A 856 -29.55 10.53 -3.61
CA VAL A 856 -29.80 9.10 -3.95
C VAL A 856 -31.29 8.80 -4.16
N SER A 857 -31.84 9.36 -5.24
CA SER A 857 -33.25 9.23 -5.66
C SER A 857 -33.37 9.61 -7.13
N ASN A 858 -34.49 9.23 -7.78
CA ASN A 858 -34.89 9.79 -9.07
C ASN A 858 -35.55 11.16 -8.89
N ALA A 859 -35.52 11.97 -9.95
CA ALA A 859 -36.20 13.26 -9.95
C ALA A 859 -37.71 13.06 -9.73
N GLY A 860 -38.28 13.82 -8.80
CA GLY A 860 -39.71 13.75 -8.46
C GLY A 860 -40.12 12.60 -7.52
N GLU A 861 -39.20 11.75 -7.06
CA GLU A 861 -39.47 10.70 -6.07
C GLU A 861 -39.05 11.11 -4.65
N GLU A 862 -39.50 10.38 -3.62
CA GLU A 862 -38.93 10.55 -2.28
C GLU A 862 -37.58 9.82 -2.17
N PRO A 863 -36.57 10.42 -1.50
CA PRO A 863 -36.67 11.62 -0.68
C PRO A 863 -36.47 12.96 -1.41
N HIS A 864 -36.21 13.00 -2.72
CA HIS A 864 -36.02 14.27 -3.45
C HIS A 864 -37.18 15.27 -3.23
N THR A 865 -38.45 14.83 -3.30
CA THR A 865 -39.58 15.76 -3.09
C THR A 865 -39.68 16.34 -1.68
N ILE A 866 -39.03 15.75 -0.67
CA ILE A 866 -38.98 16.29 0.69
C ILE A 866 -38.21 17.61 0.70
N LEU A 867 -37.22 17.74 -0.18
CA LEU A 867 -36.36 18.91 -0.31
C LEU A 867 -37.03 20.09 -1.02
N THR A 868 -38.17 19.88 -1.69
CA THR A 868 -38.92 20.94 -2.39
C THR A 868 -40.30 21.22 -1.77
N ARG A 869 -40.85 20.29 -0.99
CA ARG A 869 -42.17 20.42 -0.37
C ARG A 869 -42.15 21.39 0.81
N ASN A 870 -42.99 22.43 0.76
CA ASN A 870 -43.27 23.35 1.87
C ASN A 870 -42.08 24.21 2.38
N ASN A 871 -41.05 24.43 1.55
CA ASN A 871 -39.90 25.29 1.88
C ASN A 871 -39.56 26.33 0.79
N GLY A 872 -40.28 26.33 -0.33
CA GLY A 872 -40.12 27.29 -1.42
C GLY A 872 -38.92 27.04 -2.34
N MET A 873 -38.21 25.93 -2.18
CA MET A 873 -37.13 25.53 -3.08
C MET A 873 -37.69 25.03 -4.41
N LEU A 874 -37.09 25.49 -5.50
CA LEU A 874 -37.36 25.05 -6.86
C LEU A 874 -36.24 24.11 -7.31
N ASP A 875 -36.60 23.04 -8.01
CA ASP A 875 -35.62 22.19 -8.68
C ASP A 875 -35.08 22.89 -9.92
N ILE A 876 -33.75 22.80 -10.15
CA ILE A 876 -33.07 23.42 -11.28
C ILE A 876 -33.67 22.98 -12.62
N GLU A 877 -34.14 21.74 -12.74
CA GLU A 877 -34.76 21.23 -13.97
C GLU A 877 -35.64 19.98 -13.76
N PRO A 878 -36.92 20.15 -13.38
CA PRO A 878 -37.84 19.03 -13.12
C PRO A 878 -38.09 18.09 -14.31
N ALA A 879 -37.83 18.53 -15.56
CA ALA A 879 -38.04 17.72 -16.76
C ALA A 879 -36.83 16.86 -17.15
N ASP A 880 -35.67 17.04 -16.50
CA ASP A 880 -34.54 16.12 -16.66
C ASP A 880 -34.72 14.91 -15.71
N PHE A 881 -35.38 13.87 -16.24
CA PHE A 881 -35.62 12.59 -15.57
C PHE A 881 -34.41 11.64 -15.61
N ASP A 882 -33.37 11.97 -16.37
CA ASP A 882 -32.14 11.16 -16.47
C ASP A 882 -31.19 11.44 -15.29
N ARG A 883 -31.53 12.40 -14.42
CA ARG A 883 -30.75 12.69 -13.21
C ARG A 883 -30.93 11.60 -12.18
N TRP A 884 -29.79 11.09 -11.72
CA TRP A 884 -29.68 10.21 -10.58
C TRP A 884 -28.67 10.78 -9.57
N CYS A 885 -29.00 10.63 -8.28
CA CYS A 885 -28.23 11.07 -7.13
C CYS A 885 -28.01 12.59 -6.94
N GLN A 886 -27.56 13.36 -7.92
CA GLN A 886 -27.16 14.75 -7.72
C GLN A 886 -28.25 15.75 -8.11
N TYR A 887 -28.40 16.81 -7.32
CA TYR A 887 -29.45 17.81 -7.50
C TYR A 887 -28.98 19.21 -7.14
N ILE A 888 -29.45 20.19 -7.91
CA ILE A 888 -29.37 21.60 -7.58
C ILE A 888 -30.78 22.11 -7.34
N LEU A 889 -31.02 22.71 -6.18
CA LEU A 889 -32.27 23.41 -5.88
C LEU A 889 -31.97 24.88 -5.57
N TYR A 890 -32.92 25.77 -5.81
CA TYR A 890 -32.70 27.20 -5.61
C TYR A 890 -33.98 27.94 -5.20
N ARG A 891 -33.83 29.09 -4.55
CA ARG A 891 -34.88 30.10 -4.37
C ARG A 891 -34.28 31.49 -4.16
N GLY A 892 -35.04 32.53 -4.51
CA GLY A 892 -34.61 33.92 -4.30
C GLY A 892 -33.46 34.39 -5.19
N VAL A 893 -33.06 33.58 -6.18
CA VAL A 893 -32.11 33.92 -7.25
C VAL A 893 -32.73 33.58 -8.61
N LYS A 894 -32.37 34.33 -9.65
CA LYS A 894 -32.87 34.08 -11.01
C LYS A 894 -32.09 32.93 -11.64
N ARG A 895 -32.75 31.85 -12.04
CA ARG A 895 -32.14 30.77 -12.85
C ARG A 895 -32.05 31.24 -14.30
N ILE A 896 -30.88 31.14 -14.90
CA ILE A 896 -30.66 31.51 -16.31
C ILE A 896 -30.15 30.35 -17.16
N GLY A 897 -29.58 29.31 -16.55
CA GLY A 897 -29.14 28.13 -17.29
C GLY A 897 -28.93 26.89 -16.44
N TYR A 898 -28.92 25.73 -17.10
CA TYR A 898 -28.70 24.41 -16.54
C TYR A 898 -27.89 23.54 -17.50
N ALA A 899 -26.86 22.86 -16.99
CA ALA A 899 -26.08 21.90 -17.75
C ALA A 899 -25.54 20.75 -16.88
N ARG A 900 -25.57 19.55 -17.44
CA ARG A 900 -24.86 18.35 -16.99
C ARG A 900 -23.66 18.14 -17.88
N LEU A 901 -22.55 17.80 -17.24
CA LEU A 901 -21.33 17.49 -17.94
C LEU A 901 -20.97 16.03 -17.70
N HIS A 902 -20.78 15.28 -18.78
CA HIS A 902 -20.38 13.88 -18.73
C HIS A 902 -19.10 13.70 -17.90
N ARG A 903 -19.07 12.65 -17.09
CA ARG A 903 -18.02 12.38 -16.09
C ARG A 903 -16.65 11.99 -16.66
N SER A 904 -16.59 11.64 -17.95
CA SER A 904 -15.40 11.04 -18.57
C SER A 904 -15.00 9.77 -17.78
N THR A 905 -13.72 9.60 -17.49
CA THR A 905 -13.20 8.55 -16.60
C THR A 905 -12.82 9.07 -15.21
N VAL A 906 -13.23 10.30 -14.86
CA VAL A 906 -12.83 10.96 -13.60
C VAL A 906 -13.49 10.31 -12.38
N THR A 907 -14.76 9.93 -12.53
CA THR A 907 -15.63 9.43 -11.46
C THR A 907 -16.84 8.74 -12.12
N ASP A 908 -17.76 8.21 -11.32
CA ASP A 908 -18.99 7.52 -11.74
C ASP A 908 -20.22 8.44 -11.86
N THR A 909 -20.13 9.70 -11.42
CA THR A 909 -21.22 10.69 -11.51
C THR A 909 -20.93 11.86 -12.44
N GLU A 910 -21.95 12.36 -13.13
CA GLU A 910 -21.88 13.58 -13.96
C GLU A 910 -21.77 14.84 -13.09
N LEU A 911 -21.04 15.86 -13.55
CA LEU A 911 -21.06 17.17 -12.90
C LEU A 911 -22.39 17.86 -13.23
N GLN A 912 -23.16 18.24 -12.20
CA GLN A 912 -24.35 19.08 -12.38
C GLN A 912 -24.02 20.55 -12.14
N THR A 913 -24.55 21.42 -13.00
CA THR A 913 -24.32 22.86 -12.92
C THR A 913 -25.60 23.67 -13.13
N GLY A 914 -25.69 24.83 -12.49
CA GLY A 914 -26.74 25.82 -12.73
C GLY A 914 -26.14 27.22 -12.77
N LYS A 915 -26.57 28.04 -13.74
CA LYS A 915 -26.23 29.47 -13.81
C LYS A 915 -27.34 30.31 -13.20
N PHE A 916 -26.94 31.24 -12.34
CA PHE A 916 -27.85 32.13 -11.61
C PHE A 916 -27.44 33.59 -11.77
N GLN A 917 -28.43 34.49 -11.72
CA GLN A 917 -28.22 35.93 -11.71
C GLN A 917 -28.77 36.56 -10.42
N VAL A 918 -27.97 37.42 -9.79
CA VAL A 918 -28.38 38.17 -8.59
C VAL A 918 -29.14 39.42 -9.01
N THR A 919 -30.46 39.33 -9.01
CA THR A 919 -31.38 40.39 -9.44
C THR A 919 -32.73 40.28 -8.72
N SER A 920 -33.46 41.40 -8.64
CA SER A 920 -34.81 41.45 -8.09
C SER A 920 -35.87 40.84 -9.03
N ASN A 921 -35.58 40.77 -10.34
CA ASN A 921 -36.46 40.14 -11.32
C ASN A 921 -36.11 38.66 -11.51
N LEU A 922 -36.89 37.77 -10.90
CA LEU A 922 -36.60 36.32 -10.90
C LEU A 922 -37.02 35.58 -12.19
N GLY A 923 -37.66 36.25 -13.15
CA GLY A 923 -38.14 35.62 -14.39
C GLY A 923 -39.36 34.72 -14.18
N ALA A 924 -39.92 34.19 -15.28
CA ALA A 924 -41.05 33.25 -15.26
C ALA A 924 -40.59 31.77 -15.26
N ASN A 925 -39.28 31.51 -15.38
CA ASN A 925 -38.69 30.17 -15.46
C ASN A 925 -39.11 29.38 -16.71
N ILE A 926 -39.33 30.09 -17.82
CA ILE A 926 -39.71 29.52 -19.12
C ILE A 926 -38.45 29.26 -19.94
N ARG A 927 -38.35 28.08 -20.55
CA ARG A 927 -37.22 27.70 -21.39
C ARG A 927 -37.16 28.59 -22.64
N ILE A 928 -35.99 29.13 -22.94
CA ILE A 928 -35.74 29.95 -24.14
C ILE A 928 -34.54 29.43 -24.93
N ALA A 929 -34.56 29.69 -26.23
CA ALA A 929 -33.51 29.25 -27.15
C ALA A 929 -32.20 30.00 -26.91
N SER A 930 -31.07 29.32 -27.13
CA SER A 930 -29.74 29.84 -26.80
C SER A 930 -29.43 31.17 -27.52
N GLU A 931 -29.98 31.38 -28.72
CA GLU A 931 -29.76 32.56 -29.56
C GLU A 931 -30.34 33.83 -28.92
N ASN A 932 -31.37 33.66 -28.08
CA ASN A 932 -32.05 34.76 -27.39
C ASN A 932 -31.42 35.11 -26.04
N ILE A 933 -30.41 34.35 -25.60
CA ILE A 933 -29.67 34.58 -24.35
C ILE A 933 -28.40 35.40 -24.66
N PRO A 934 -28.06 36.43 -23.87
CA PRO A 934 -26.79 37.14 -24.01
C PRO A 934 -25.59 36.19 -23.93
N GLU A 935 -24.55 36.42 -24.72
CA GLU A 935 -23.39 35.52 -24.79
C GLU A 935 -22.73 35.30 -23.41
N THR A 936 -22.66 36.34 -22.57
CA THR A 936 -22.13 36.27 -21.20
C THR A 936 -22.93 35.38 -20.26
N HIS A 937 -24.19 35.07 -20.60
CA HIS A 937 -25.06 34.18 -19.83
C HIS A 937 -25.01 32.74 -20.33
N ARG A 938 -24.37 32.49 -21.48
CA ARG A 938 -24.26 31.15 -22.07
C ARG A 938 -23.19 30.33 -21.36
N TYR A 939 -23.32 29.01 -21.47
CA TYR A 939 -22.25 28.09 -21.07
C TYR A 939 -21.14 28.03 -22.13
N PRO A 940 -19.91 27.64 -21.75
CA PRO A 940 -18.78 27.55 -22.69
C PRO A 940 -19.00 26.56 -23.83
N THR A 941 -18.86 27.01 -25.08
CA THR A 941 -19.10 26.18 -26.28
C THR A 941 -18.14 25.00 -26.45
N LYS A 942 -17.01 24.98 -25.74
CA LYS A 942 -16.00 23.92 -25.82
C LYS A 942 -16.50 22.52 -25.45
N PHE A 943 -17.59 22.41 -24.69
CA PHE A 943 -18.17 21.12 -24.27
C PHE A 943 -19.29 20.62 -25.20
N GLU A 944 -19.58 21.35 -26.27
CA GLU A 944 -20.50 20.90 -27.31
C GLU A 944 -19.88 19.80 -28.17
N GLY A 945 -20.73 19.00 -28.85
CA GLY A 945 -20.29 17.93 -29.73
C GLY A 945 -19.53 16.83 -28.98
N THR A 946 -18.28 16.57 -29.37
CA THR A 946 -17.42 15.57 -28.70
C THR A 946 -16.81 16.08 -27.39
N GLY A 947 -16.96 17.37 -27.11
CA GLY A 947 -16.43 18.04 -25.93
C GLY A 947 -14.90 18.01 -25.81
N VAL A 948 -14.39 18.15 -24.59
CA VAL A 948 -12.95 18.26 -24.26
C VAL A 948 -12.59 17.25 -23.17
N ASN A 949 -11.51 16.49 -23.37
CA ASN A 949 -11.01 15.49 -22.41
C ASN A 949 -12.06 14.44 -21.98
N GLY A 950 -13.00 14.12 -22.88
CA GLY A 950 -14.10 13.17 -22.63
C GLY A 950 -15.27 13.74 -21.83
N HIS A 951 -15.26 15.05 -21.56
CA HIS A 951 -16.37 15.79 -20.95
C HIS A 951 -17.15 16.52 -22.05
N TYR A 952 -18.46 16.32 -22.09
CA TYR A 952 -19.39 16.95 -23.04
C TYR A 952 -20.76 17.15 -22.37
N TYR A 953 -21.61 18.00 -22.95
CA TYR A 953 -22.96 18.24 -22.40
C TYR A 953 -23.86 17.00 -22.52
N ASP A 954 -24.47 16.60 -21.40
CA ASP A 954 -25.22 15.34 -21.30
C ASP A 954 -26.62 15.53 -20.69
N ASN A 955 -27.31 16.58 -21.12
CA ASN A 955 -28.65 16.93 -20.63
C ASN A 955 -29.78 16.07 -21.25
N ASN A 956 -29.49 15.28 -22.29
CA ASN A 956 -30.48 14.49 -23.03
C ASN A 956 -29.79 13.45 -23.93
N GLN A 957 -30.40 12.28 -24.10
CA GLN A 957 -29.97 11.24 -25.06
C GLN A 957 -30.04 11.67 -26.53
N VAL A 958 -30.74 12.78 -26.85
CA VAL A 958 -31.00 13.22 -28.23
C VAL A 958 -30.23 14.49 -28.63
N ILE A 959 -30.05 15.45 -27.71
CA ILE A 959 -29.39 16.74 -27.98
C ILE A 959 -28.46 17.10 -26.82
N HIS A 960 -27.16 17.10 -27.09
CA HIS A 960 -26.08 17.43 -26.17
C HIS A 960 -25.90 18.95 -26.04
N GLU A 961 -26.86 19.65 -25.42
CA GLU A 961 -26.83 21.12 -25.26
C GLU A 961 -27.25 21.59 -23.86
N PRO A 962 -26.72 22.74 -23.37
CA PRO A 962 -27.22 23.43 -22.19
C PRO A 962 -28.64 23.97 -22.36
N TRP A 963 -29.40 24.08 -21.28
CA TRP A 963 -30.75 24.64 -21.28
C TRP A 963 -30.76 26.02 -20.64
N TYR A 964 -31.57 26.96 -21.17
CA TYR A 964 -31.59 28.36 -20.74
C TYR A 964 -33.01 28.87 -20.45
N TYR A 965 -33.11 29.93 -19.62
CA TYR A 965 -34.38 30.45 -19.10
C TYR A 965 -34.43 31.99 -19.09
N ASP A 966 -35.66 32.53 -19.09
CA ASP A 966 -35.99 33.96 -19.24
C ASP A 966 -35.64 34.88 -18.06
#